data_AF-A0AAW4MVQ7-F1
#
_entry.id   AF-A0AAW4MVQ7-F1
#
_cell.length_a   1.000
_cell.length_b   1.000
_cell.length_c   1.000
_cell.angle_alpha   90.00
_cell.angle_beta   90.00
_cell.angle_gamma   90.00
#
_symmetry.space_group_name_H-M   'P 1'
#
loop_
_entity.id
_entity.type
_entity.pdbx_description
1 polymer ?
#
loop_
_entity_poly.entity_id
_entity_poly.type
_entity_poly.pdbx_seq_one_letter_code
_entity_poly.pdbx_strand_id
1 'polypeptide(L)'
;MELKIGDKYGCLEVIGGCEEAEADIVPIIKQLAEKEWNKFEYNRYRIFFNFYEYFELSEQETKAYYNQDSMPITFADKFRNHYRDFKNVEMFLYHDQHPGTFGSFLTAIREKQLYKVRCNKCGKIYYMDADSITCIEWHCCKNPKCANNNLTKQISDYSSSLYTWHSDTNELQALNQQLAVVDQLGNSLSYYSDDSRIQISYISDIHLGHHLKYYDNDEEKMIRIIGNRLYNSSLSSDIVIFDGDISSDKELFMEFFSYYMRRYDLVSFKRFKNELSKLKAMKEMIADDQWYKISYAKLSMSIEKLKRELLPEFDFIMFDKYKKKYKPTDSNTSAFECYRKVKSFKSLELSDSVIRKIEVVVSLLDLKEKKYKEIEDYKCHREKIKYEIKSFESQYCKKVEEITLLDYKHSYRGSVFVVLGNHDYIAFENVDAGVEYYKNKLSKIGIMLLHNTYKIGDECLIYGGTGFAKYDTVWNADSLVCCKGFSREDEIKETEAFEKGYYDALAYAKKHGLCFICASHYPVSACLDNHYDKETIYFTGHTHINEFIKNEEKVVYADNQIGYKSNDIYFKKATTGLYLNPYGELGEGLYKTSVNDYLEFYRYIGEKIGNGKLLNNRLKNGDTDFYVLKRKGYYGFFLLRKTGVSKGISIVNGGATKKLTSSTEMSWVCENFDIILSKYLQSMIPLRKLQEQLSKELKDLGLDGKIHGTIIDIDFFHHIMINLYDNSISYYYSPYFGAVESLGSFDDVIKSLSRKHSSILSGNGALDSKKQLDIIQEKYNQKSENSQYLLASIHDKQLIESYEQKTTEILTDKLVPVSRTGKIYGLSRNINQLQRLFSGHVLRLFDLSLTETSPKSFRHTLYNGKRFIYDFTEYVVVEDDGTEMIVAEIVDVEATNKTGSLQLTGVRESFSITALKSAFSKGQSWRYRWVK
;
A
#
# COMPACT_ATOMS: atom_id res chain seq x y z
N MET A 1 9.04 4.58 32.40
CA MET A 1 8.07 3.50 32.69
C MET A 1 8.86 2.37 33.32
N GLU A 2 8.47 1.90 34.50
CA GLU A 2 9.16 0.81 35.19
C GLU A 2 8.49 -0.52 34.81
N LEU A 3 9.26 -1.48 34.30
CA LEU A 3 8.73 -2.78 33.88
C LEU A 3 8.51 -3.68 35.10
N LYS A 4 7.42 -4.44 35.10
CA LYS A 4 7.13 -5.43 36.14
C LYS A 4 7.44 -6.84 35.67
N ILE A 5 7.84 -7.70 36.61
CA ILE A 5 8.01 -9.13 36.34
C ILE A 5 6.65 -9.70 35.89
N GLY A 6 6.66 -10.41 34.77
CA GLY A 6 5.47 -10.95 34.10
C GLY A 6 4.93 -10.09 32.95
N ASP A 7 5.44 -8.86 32.75
CA ASP A 7 5.04 -8.03 31.62
C ASP A 7 5.45 -8.68 30.29
N LYS A 8 4.52 -8.69 29.32
CA LYS A 8 4.70 -9.35 28.02
C LYS A 8 4.65 -8.33 26.88
N TYR A 9 5.67 -8.40 26.02
CA TYR A 9 5.83 -7.56 24.84
C TYR A 9 6.04 -8.47 23.63
N GLY A 10 4.95 -8.94 23.02
CA GLY A 10 4.98 -9.93 21.95
C GLY A 10 5.56 -11.28 22.39
N CYS A 11 6.68 -11.72 21.81
CA CYS A 11 7.34 -12.97 22.18
C CYS A 11 8.23 -12.84 23.42
N LEU A 12 8.37 -11.66 24.00
CA LEU A 12 9.26 -11.38 25.12
C LEU A 12 8.47 -11.22 26.42
N GLU A 13 8.99 -11.76 27.50
CA GLU A 13 8.42 -11.66 28.85
C GLU A 13 9.51 -11.23 29.84
N VAL A 14 9.21 -10.23 30.66
CA VAL A 14 10.11 -9.78 31.73
C VAL A 14 10.09 -10.82 32.84
N ILE A 15 11.23 -11.44 33.11
CA ILE A 15 11.37 -12.52 34.09
C ILE A 15 12.25 -12.14 35.28
N GLY A 16 12.86 -10.96 35.27
CA GLY A 16 13.66 -10.45 36.37
C GLY A 16 13.95 -8.95 36.27
N GLY A 17 14.11 -8.32 37.43
CA GLY A 17 14.35 -6.88 37.58
C GLY A 17 15.78 -6.46 37.27
N CYS A 18 16.06 -5.15 37.40
CA CYS A 18 17.39 -4.59 37.12
C CYS A 18 18.51 -5.17 38.00
N GLU A 19 18.25 -5.44 39.28
CA GLU A 19 19.25 -6.00 40.20
C GLU A 19 19.63 -7.45 39.84
N GLU A 20 18.65 -8.27 39.46
CA GLU A 20 18.87 -9.65 39.05
C GLU A 20 19.60 -9.72 37.71
N ALA A 21 19.22 -8.86 36.76
CA ALA A 21 19.92 -8.72 35.50
C ALA A 21 21.36 -8.26 35.70
N GLU A 22 21.59 -7.31 36.62
CA GLU A 22 22.93 -6.79 36.91
C GLU A 22 23.87 -7.86 37.44
N ALA A 23 23.39 -8.75 38.31
CA ALA A 23 24.17 -9.89 38.81
C ALA A 23 24.67 -10.80 37.67
N ASP A 24 23.86 -10.99 36.62
CA ASP A 24 24.23 -11.77 35.44
C ASP A 24 25.16 -11.00 34.48
N ILE A 25 25.06 -9.66 34.44
CA ILE A 25 25.76 -8.79 33.49
C ILE A 25 27.19 -8.46 33.95
N VAL A 26 27.42 -8.29 35.26
CA VAL A 26 28.75 -7.95 35.81
C VAL A 26 29.87 -8.88 35.32
N PRO A 27 29.71 -10.23 35.34
CA PRO A 27 30.73 -11.14 34.81
C PRO A 27 31.00 -10.94 33.32
N ILE A 28 29.96 -10.65 32.52
CA ILE A 28 30.06 -10.42 31.08
C ILE A 28 30.84 -9.14 30.79
N ILE A 29 30.51 -8.04 31.48
CA ILE A 29 31.22 -6.77 31.36
C ILE A 29 32.68 -6.93 31.76
N LYS A 30 32.97 -7.64 32.86
CA LYS A 30 34.33 -7.92 33.29
C LYS A 30 35.12 -8.69 32.23
N GLN A 31 34.54 -9.75 31.65
CA GLN A 31 35.19 -10.54 30.61
C GLN A 31 35.45 -9.71 29.33
N LEU A 32 34.51 -8.85 28.93
CA LEU A 32 34.69 -7.94 27.80
C LEU A 32 35.76 -6.88 28.07
N ALA A 33 35.78 -6.33 29.29
CA ALA A 33 36.79 -5.37 29.72
C ALA A 33 38.19 -6.01 29.75
N GLU A 34 38.33 -7.23 30.27
CA GLU A 34 39.60 -7.98 30.26
C GLU A 34 40.06 -8.26 28.83
N LYS A 35 39.13 -8.63 27.95
CA LYS A 35 39.44 -8.84 26.54
C LYS A 35 39.91 -7.55 25.86
N GLU A 36 39.26 -6.42 26.11
CA GLU A 36 39.65 -5.12 25.53
C GLU A 36 40.97 -4.61 26.13
N TRP A 37 41.21 -4.83 27.43
CA TRP A 37 42.48 -4.53 28.10
C TRP A 37 43.65 -5.33 27.50
N ASN A 38 43.42 -6.62 27.23
CA ASN A 38 44.42 -7.55 26.70
C ASN A 38 44.56 -7.52 25.17
N LYS A 39 43.70 -6.79 24.44
CA LYS A 39 43.72 -6.72 22.97
C LYS A 39 44.88 -5.83 22.52
N PHE A 40 46.08 -6.40 22.59
CA PHE A 40 47.33 -5.73 22.23
C PHE A 40 47.45 -5.62 20.70
N GLU A 41 46.80 -4.63 20.10
CA GLU A 41 47.06 -4.27 18.71
C GLU A 41 46.65 -2.84 18.40
N TYR A 42 47.63 -2.08 17.88
CA TYR A 42 47.50 -0.74 17.32
C TYR A 42 46.62 -0.81 16.05
N ASN A 43 45.30 -0.93 16.23
CA ASN A 43 44.38 -1.13 15.13
C ASN A 43 44.01 0.21 14.48
N ARG A 44 44.26 0.33 13.17
CA ARG A 44 44.20 1.55 12.32
C ARG A 44 42.82 2.22 12.19
N TYR A 45 41.85 1.93 13.05
CA TYR A 45 40.45 2.40 12.91
C TYR A 45 39.86 3.15 14.11
N ARG A 46 40.65 3.56 15.12
CA ARG A 46 40.23 4.57 16.13
C ARG A 46 41.03 5.86 15.96
N ILE A 47 40.64 6.65 14.96
CA ILE A 47 41.43 7.79 14.43
C ILE A 47 41.37 9.06 15.31
N PHE A 48 40.77 9.04 16.51
CA PHE A 48 40.50 10.28 17.27
C PHE A 48 40.99 10.35 18.72
N PHE A 49 41.32 9.26 19.43
CA PHE A 49 41.73 9.30 20.85
C PHE A 49 42.69 8.16 21.22
N ASN A 50 43.66 8.41 22.13
CA ASN A 50 44.51 7.35 22.70
C ASN A 50 43.72 6.45 23.67
N PHE A 51 44.11 5.18 23.85
CA PHE A 51 43.39 4.23 24.72
C PHE A 51 43.17 4.76 26.15
N TYR A 52 44.20 5.37 26.74
CA TYR A 52 44.13 5.93 28.09
C TYR A 52 43.25 7.19 28.16
N GLU A 53 43.18 8.00 27.10
CA GLU A 53 42.27 9.15 27.00
C GLU A 53 40.83 8.70 26.81
N TYR A 54 40.60 7.69 25.97
CA TYR A 54 39.27 7.19 25.65
C TYR A 54 38.55 6.59 26.86
N PHE A 55 39.29 5.88 27.72
CA PHE A 55 38.77 5.25 28.94
C PHE A 55 39.07 6.03 30.22
N GLU A 56 39.64 7.24 30.12
CA GLU A 56 39.98 8.10 31.26
C GLU A 56 40.81 7.36 32.33
N LEU A 57 41.87 6.67 31.91
CA LEU A 57 42.75 5.93 32.83
C LEU A 57 43.51 6.89 33.74
N SER A 58 43.65 6.52 35.02
CA SER A 58 44.55 7.19 35.95
C SER A 58 46.00 6.96 35.56
N GLU A 59 46.94 7.70 36.16
CA GLU A 59 48.37 7.51 35.89
C GLU A 59 48.85 6.10 36.26
N GLN A 60 48.30 5.50 37.33
CA GLN A 60 48.63 4.14 37.75
C GLN A 60 48.09 3.08 36.77
N GLU A 61 46.83 3.22 36.34
CA GLU A 61 46.22 2.32 35.36
C GLU A 61 46.89 2.45 33.98
N THR A 62 47.29 3.67 33.60
CA THR A 62 48.02 3.92 32.36
C THR A 62 49.37 3.21 32.37
N LYS A 63 50.12 3.29 33.48
CA LYS A 63 51.37 2.55 33.66
C LYS A 63 51.13 1.04 33.60
N ALA A 64 50.11 0.53 34.30
CA ALA A 64 49.75 -0.88 34.28
C ALA A 64 49.41 -1.38 32.86
N TYR A 65 48.65 -0.60 32.09
CA TYR A 65 48.30 -0.92 30.71
C TYR A 65 49.55 -1.02 29.81
N TYR A 66 50.44 -0.02 29.88
CA TYR A 66 51.67 -0.02 29.07
C TYR A 66 52.68 -1.09 29.49
N ASN A 67 52.67 -1.50 30.77
CA ASN A 67 53.49 -2.59 31.29
C ASN A 67 52.91 -3.98 31.01
N GLN A 68 51.72 -4.08 30.40
CA GLN A 68 50.99 -5.34 30.19
C GLN A 68 50.62 -6.05 31.50
N ASP A 69 50.40 -5.29 32.57
CA ASP A 69 49.93 -5.83 33.84
C ASP A 69 48.45 -6.28 33.74
N SER A 70 48.01 -7.07 34.72
CA SER A 70 46.62 -7.52 34.81
C SER A 70 45.64 -6.36 34.90
N MET A 71 44.45 -6.53 34.32
CA MET A 71 43.41 -5.51 34.28
C MET A 71 43.02 -5.06 35.71
N PRO A 72 43.15 -3.77 36.05
CA PRO A 72 42.70 -3.23 37.33
C PRO A 72 41.19 -3.42 37.52
N ILE A 73 40.74 -3.70 38.74
CA ILE A 73 39.31 -3.85 39.07
C ILE A 73 38.52 -2.59 38.69
N THR A 74 39.12 -1.42 38.85
CA THR A 74 38.55 -0.10 38.51
C THR A 74 38.32 0.11 37.02
N PHE A 75 38.97 -0.67 36.14
CA PHE A 75 38.80 -0.54 34.70
C PHE A 75 37.44 -1.06 34.22
N ALA A 76 36.84 -2.04 34.90
CA ALA A 76 35.57 -2.62 34.47
C ALA A 76 34.44 -1.58 34.41
N ASP A 77 34.39 -0.66 35.38
CA ASP A 77 33.41 0.44 35.40
C ASP A 77 33.71 1.51 34.33
N LYS A 78 34.99 1.83 34.11
CA LYS A 78 35.41 2.75 33.03
C LYS A 78 35.08 2.17 31.66
N PHE A 79 35.35 0.89 31.45
CA PHE A 79 34.99 0.17 30.24
C PHE A 79 33.48 0.24 30.00
N ARG A 80 32.67 -0.03 31.03
CA ARG A 80 31.21 0.06 30.96
C ARG A 80 30.71 1.43 30.52
N ASN A 81 31.34 2.50 31.01
CA ASN A 81 30.94 3.87 30.72
C ASN A 81 31.33 4.33 29.30
N HIS A 82 32.51 3.95 28.84
CA HIS A 82 33.10 4.46 27.60
C HIS A 82 32.91 3.54 26.39
N TYR A 83 32.75 2.23 26.58
CA TYR A 83 32.62 1.27 25.47
C TYR A 83 31.27 1.43 24.76
N ARG A 84 31.29 1.44 23.41
CA ARG A 84 30.09 1.67 22.58
C ARG A 84 29.69 0.49 21.71
N ASP A 85 30.54 -0.54 21.60
CA ASP A 85 30.32 -1.66 20.68
C ASP A 85 29.73 -2.90 21.37
N PHE A 86 28.58 -2.70 22.02
CA PHE A 86 27.82 -3.78 22.64
C PHE A 86 26.91 -4.54 21.65
N LYS A 87 26.95 -4.18 20.37
CA LYS A 87 26.06 -4.72 19.32
C LYS A 87 26.22 -6.21 19.09
N ASN A 88 27.43 -6.71 19.30
CA ASN A 88 27.81 -8.10 19.06
C ASN A 88 27.69 -9.01 20.29
N VAL A 89 27.19 -8.49 21.41
CA VAL A 89 26.95 -9.30 22.61
C VAL A 89 25.62 -10.03 22.44
N GLU A 90 25.69 -11.35 22.28
CA GLU A 90 24.56 -12.22 21.88
C GLU A 90 23.33 -12.11 22.80
N MET A 91 23.56 -11.86 24.09
CA MET A 91 22.55 -11.77 25.15
C MET A 91 22.00 -10.35 25.35
N PHE A 92 22.51 -9.36 24.61
CA PHE A 92 22.00 -7.99 24.60
C PHE A 92 21.05 -7.78 23.44
N LEU A 93 19.83 -7.33 23.76
CA LEU A 93 18.76 -7.15 22.79
C LEU A 93 18.25 -5.71 22.86
N TYR A 94 18.32 -5.04 21.71
CA TYR A 94 17.79 -3.71 21.46
C TYR A 94 17.19 -3.71 20.04
N HIS A 95 16.34 -2.74 19.71
CA HIS A 95 15.61 -2.75 18.44
C HIS A 95 16.43 -2.20 17.26
N ASP A 96 16.74 -3.05 16.27
CA ASP A 96 17.63 -2.67 15.15
C ASP A 96 16.99 -1.71 14.13
N GLN A 97 15.66 -1.69 13.98
CA GLN A 97 14.95 -0.81 13.01
C GLN A 97 14.51 0.55 13.62
N HIS A 98 14.85 0.81 14.89
CA HIS A 98 14.57 2.08 15.57
C HIS A 98 15.90 2.69 16.07
N PRO A 99 16.58 3.54 15.28
CA PRO A 99 17.94 4.01 15.60
C PRO A 99 18.08 4.76 16.93
N GLY A 100 16.97 5.21 17.53
CA GLY A 100 16.94 5.87 18.84
C GLY A 100 17.08 4.93 20.05
N THR A 101 16.72 3.65 19.94
CA THR A 101 16.70 2.74 21.10
C THR A 101 18.09 2.24 21.48
N PHE A 102 19.05 2.21 20.56
CA PHE A 102 20.43 1.84 20.88
C PHE A 102 21.09 2.85 21.83
N GLY A 103 20.76 4.14 21.70
CA GLY A 103 21.22 5.17 22.64
C GLY A 103 20.66 4.97 24.06
N SER A 104 19.37 4.68 24.17
CA SER A 104 18.72 4.32 25.44
C SER A 104 19.33 3.05 26.05
N PHE A 105 19.55 2.03 25.22
CA PHE A 105 20.19 0.78 25.63
C PHE A 105 21.61 1.00 26.21
N LEU A 106 22.44 1.80 25.54
CA LEU A 106 23.77 2.15 26.06
C LEU A 106 23.70 2.92 27.38
N THR A 107 22.71 3.80 27.53
CA THR A 107 22.50 4.55 28.77
C THR A 107 22.08 3.61 29.90
N ALA A 108 21.17 2.68 29.62
CA ALA A 108 20.73 1.68 30.58
C ALA A 108 21.84 0.71 31.01
N ILE A 109 22.79 0.36 30.12
CA ILE A 109 23.99 -0.38 30.53
C ILE A 109 24.77 0.40 31.58
N ARG A 110 25.01 1.70 31.38
CA ARG A 110 25.78 2.56 32.29
C ARG A 110 25.09 2.73 33.64
N GLU A 111 23.78 2.93 33.60
CA GLU A 111 22.94 3.18 34.77
C GLU A 111 22.46 1.91 35.49
N LYS A 112 22.86 0.72 34.99
CA LYS A 112 22.44 -0.60 35.53
C LYS A 112 20.93 -0.80 35.49
N GLN A 113 20.28 -0.35 34.42
CA GLN A 113 18.82 -0.35 34.21
C GLN A 113 18.38 -1.31 33.10
N LEU A 114 19.03 -2.48 33.00
CA LEU A 114 18.60 -3.53 32.08
C LEU A 114 17.73 -4.55 32.80
N TYR A 115 16.66 -4.99 32.17
CA TYR A 115 15.77 -6.02 32.67
C TYR A 115 16.14 -7.39 32.08
N LYS A 116 15.87 -8.45 32.84
CA LYS A 116 16.05 -9.84 32.38
C LYS A 116 14.78 -10.30 31.68
N VAL A 117 14.91 -10.68 30.42
CA VAL A 117 13.79 -10.92 29.51
C VAL A 117 13.92 -12.29 28.87
N ARG A 118 12.85 -13.09 28.87
CA ARG A 118 12.80 -14.39 28.21
C ARG A 118 12.00 -14.31 26.93
N CYS A 119 12.52 -14.90 25.85
CA CYS A 119 11.71 -15.15 24.67
C CYS A 119 10.86 -16.41 24.88
N ASN A 120 9.53 -16.25 24.90
CA ASN A 120 8.57 -17.33 25.06
C ASN A 120 8.47 -18.26 23.84
N LYS A 121 9.04 -17.89 22.69
CA LYS A 121 9.09 -18.73 21.49
C LYS A 121 10.32 -19.66 21.46
N CYS A 122 11.52 -19.14 21.75
CA CYS A 122 12.76 -19.95 21.69
C CYS A 122 13.39 -20.24 23.06
N GLY A 123 12.80 -19.77 24.15
CA GLY A 123 13.30 -19.96 25.52
C GLY A 123 14.57 -19.17 25.88
N LYS A 124 15.12 -18.39 24.95
CA LYS A 124 16.40 -17.67 25.15
C LYS A 124 16.22 -16.45 26.05
N ILE A 125 17.19 -16.21 26.92
CA ILE A 125 17.23 -15.06 27.82
C ILE A 125 18.04 -13.93 27.17
N TYR A 126 17.53 -12.72 27.30
CA TYR A 126 18.13 -11.47 26.84
C TYR A 126 18.09 -10.42 27.95
N TYR A 127 18.94 -9.41 27.85
CA TYR A 127 18.92 -8.21 28.70
C TYR A 127 18.61 -6.98 27.87
N MET A 128 17.62 -6.20 28.31
CA MET A 128 17.01 -5.12 27.53
C MET A 128 16.68 -3.92 28.41
N ASP A 129 16.77 -2.72 27.87
CA ASP A 129 16.26 -1.53 28.54
C ASP A 129 14.75 -1.37 28.30
N ALA A 130 14.11 -0.55 29.15
CA ALA A 130 12.68 -0.30 29.09
C ALA A 130 12.22 0.30 27.74
N ASP A 131 13.01 1.17 27.11
CA ASP A 131 12.64 1.76 25.83
C ASP A 131 12.72 0.71 24.71
N SER A 132 13.78 -0.10 24.69
CA SER A 132 13.94 -1.16 23.68
C SER A 132 12.82 -2.19 23.73
N ILE A 133 12.39 -2.62 24.92
CA ILE A 133 11.32 -3.63 25.02
C ILE A 133 9.92 -3.06 24.78
N THR A 134 9.66 -1.79 25.15
CA THR A 134 8.33 -1.16 25.02
C THR A 134 8.12 -0.41 23.70
N CYS A 135 9.17 -0.12 22.93
CA CYS A 135 9.06 0.70 21.71
C CYS A 135 8.12 0.12 20.65
N ILE A 136 7.95 -1.21 20.62
CA ILE A 136 7.02 -1.95 19.75
C ILE A 136 6.58 -3.26 20.44
N GLU A 137 5.54 -3.91 19.93
CA GLU A 137 5.28 -5.31 20.25
C GLU A 137 6.28 -6.23 19.52
N TRP A 138 7.15 -6.91 20.26
CA TRP A 138 8.19 -7.77 19.68
C TRP A 138 7.62 -9.06 19.10
N HIS A 139 7.37 -9.12 17.80
CA HIS A 139 6.89 -10.36 17.16
C HIS A 139 7.94 -11.51 17.17
N CYS A 140 9.23 -11.19 17.12
CA CYS A 140 10.33 -12.15 17.19
C CYS A 140 11.58 -11.54 17.83
N CYS A 141 12.31 -12.33 18.62
CA CYS A 141 13.65 -11.95 19.10
C CYS A 141 14.72 -12.17 18.01
N LYS A 142 16.00 -11.84 18.29
CA LYS A 142 17.16 -12.05 17.39
C LYS A 142 17.43 -13.51 16.99
N ASN A 143 16.73 -14.50 17.56
CA ASN A 143 16.91 -15.90 17.19
C ASN A 143 16.18 -16.22 15.86
N PRO A 144 16.88 -16.74 14.84
CA PRO A 144 16.28 -17.08 13.54
C PRO A 144 15.07 -18.02 13.64
N LYS A 145 15.03 -18.90 14.66
CA LYS A 145 13.90 -19.81 14.90
C LYS A 145 12.60 -19.07 15.27
N CYS A 146 12.67 -17.82 15.74
CA CYS A 146 11.51 -17.01 16.11
C CYS A 146 10.88 -16.23 14.95
N ALA A 147 11.58 -16.07 13.83
CA ALA A 147 11.16 -15.23 12.70
C ALA A 147 10.02 -15.84 11.86
N ASN A 148 9.60 -17.07 12.14
CA ASN A 148 8.62 -17.83 11.34
C ASN A 148 7.14 -17.47 11.59
N ASN A 149 6.77 -16.20 11.84
CA ASN A 149 5.34 -15.84 11.97
C ASN A 149 4.96 -14.38 11.63
N ASN A 150 5.77 -13.65 10.86
CA ASN A 150 5.22 -12.50 10.12
C ASN A 150 4.60 -13.01 8.84
N LEU A 151 3.43 -12.44 8.46
CA LEU A 151 2.82 -12.62 7.15
C LEU A 151 3.95 -12.63 6.12
N THR A 152 4.06 -13.72 5.38
CA THR A 152 4.94 -13.83 4.23
C THR A 152 4.73 -12.60 3.35
N LYS A 153 5.61 -11.60 3.48
CA LYS A 153 6.19 -10.99 2.28
C LYS A 153 6.91 -12.16 1.61
N GLN A 154 6.15 -13.00 0.88
CA GLN A 154 6.73 -13.81 -0.17
C GLN A 154 7.46 -12.78 -1.02
N ILE A 155 8.79 -12.81 -0.96
CA ILE A 155 9.60 -12.02 -1.86
C ILE A 155 9.27 -12.61 -3.23
N SER A 156 8.50 -11.85 -4.03
CA SER A 156 8.19 -12.25 -5.39
C SER A 156 9.51 -12.26 -6.17
N ASP A 157 9.90 -13.42 -6.66
CA ASP A 157 11.04 -13.54 -7.57
C ASP A 157 10.50 -13.46 -8.99
N TYR A 158 10.73 -12.31 -9.62
CA TYR A 158 10.35 -12.02 -11.00
C TYR A 158 11.53 -12.13 -11.97
N SER A 159 12.69 -12.61 -11.50
CA SER A 159 13.92 -12.66 -12.32
C SER A 159 13.82 -13.65 -13.49
N SER A 160 12.99 -14.68 -13.37
CA SER A 160 12.81 -15.71 -14.40
C SER A 160 11.41 -16.32 -14.36
N SER A 161 10.90 -16.71 -15.54
CA SER A 161 9.64 -17.44 -15.65
C SER A 161 9.82 -18.89 -15.21
N LEU A 162 8.84 -19.42 -14.48
CA LEU A 162 8.75 -20.83 -14.08
C LEU A 162 8.19 -21.75 -15.18
N TYR A 163 7.83 -21.16 -16.32
CA TYR A 163 7.35 -21.87 -17.50
C TYR A 163 8.03 -21.32 -18.75
N THR A 164 8.63 -22.21 -19.53
CA THR A 164 9.24 -21.85 -20.81
C THR A 164 8.25 -22.18 -21.92
N TRP A 165 7.85 -21.15 -22.66
CA TRP A 165 7.09 -21.33 -23.88
C TRP A 165 8.00 -21.92 -24.96
N HIS A 166 7.63 -23.07 -25.51
CA HIS A 166 8.28 -23.59 -26.71
C HIS A 166 7.70 -22.84 -27.93
N SER A 167 8.55 -22.17 -28.70
CA SER A 167 8.17 -21.30 -29.81
C SER A 167 7.19 -21.96 -30.80
N ASP A 168 6.03 -21.33 -30.93
CA ASP A 168 4.99 -21.36 -31.98
C ASP A 168 4.86 -22.63 -32.84
N THR A 169 4.30 -23.69 -32.26
CA THR A 169 3.51 -24.66 -33.05
C THR A 169 2.00 -24.45 -32.96
N ASN A 170 1.53 -23.43 -32.23
CA ASN A 170 0.10 -23.09 -32.11
C ASN A 170 -0.11 -21.57 -32.00
N GLU A 171 0.43 -20.75 -32.91
CA GLU A 171 -0.14 -19.42 -33.08
C GLU A 171 -1.58 -19.58 -33.55
N LEU A 172 -2.53 -19.54 -32.61
CA LEU A 172 -3.94 -19.34 -32.90
C LEU A 172 -4.06 -17.98 -33.60
N GLN A 173 -3.96 -17.96 -34.92
CA GLN A 173 -4.13 -16.75 -35.74
C GLN A 173 -5.46 -16.05 -35.42
N ALA A 174 -6.49 -16.84 -35.12
CA ALA A 174 -7.79 -16.35 -34.63
C ALA A 174 -7.67 -15.54 -33.32
N LEU A 175 -6.84 -15.97 -32.37
CA LEU A 175 -6.61 -15.24 -31.12
C LEU A 175 -5.96 -13.89 -31.40
N ASN A 176 -4.91 -13.84 -32.23
CA ASN A 176 -4.24 -12.56 -32.54
C ASN A 176 -5.20 -11.54 -33.18
N GLN A 177 -6.11 -11.99 -34.05
CA GLN A 177 -7.17 -11.14 -34.62
C GLN A 177 -8.16 -10.66 -33.55
N GLN A 178 -8.56 -11.55 -32.63
CA GLN A 178 -9.44 -11.19 -31.51
C GLN A 178 -8.80 -10.16 -30.59
N LEU A 179 -7.50 -10.30 -30.28
CA LEU A 179 -6.77 -9.36 -29.43
C LEU A 179 -6.78 -7.94 -30.01
N ALA A 180 -6.53 -7.80 -31.32
CA ALA A 180 -6.59 -6.51 -31.99
C ALA A 180 -7.99 -5.86 -31.92
N VAL A 181 -9.07 -6.66 -31.92
CA VAL A 181 -10.44 -6.16 -31.72
C VAL A 181 -10.66 -5.74 -30.26
N VAL A 182 -10.11 -6.47 -29.29
CA VAL A 182 -10.21 -6.10 -27.88
C VAL A 182 -9.45 -4.80 -27.60
N ASP A 183 -8.26 -4.60 -28.16
CA ASP A 183 -7.49 -3.36 -28.00
C ASP A 183 -8.23 -2.13 -28.56
N GLN A 184 -9.12 -2.31 -29.55
CA GLN A 184 -10.00 -1.25 -30.05
C GLN A 184 -11.24 -0.99 -29.17
N LEU A 185 -11.59 -1.95 -28.31
CA LEU A 185 -12.72 -1.89 -27.38
C LEU A 185 -12.29 -1.51 -25.95
N GLY A 186 -11.00 -1.67 -25.62
CA GLY A 186 -10.40 -1.35 -24.34
C GLY A 186 -9.77 0.04 -24.41
N ASN A 187 -10.12 0.90 -23.45
CA ASN A 187 -9.59 2.25 -23.41
C ASN A 187 -8.56 2.44 -22.28
N SER A 188 -7.55 3.27 -22.54
CA SER A 188 -6.47 3.61 -21.62
C SER A 188 -6.97 4.44 -20.43
N LEU A 189 -6.60 4.04 -19.22
CA LEU A 189 -7.04 4.64 -17.95
C LEU A 189 -6.13 5.79 -17.48
N SER A 190 -6.04 6.90 -18.21
CA SER A 190 -5.66 8.17 -17.57
C SER A 190 -6.04 9.42 -18.34
N TYR A 191 -6.80 10.28 -17.67
CA TYR A 191 -7.01 11.68 -18.06
C TYR A 191 -5.80 12.58 -17.72
N TYR A 192 -4.94 12.18 -16.77
CA TYR A 192 -3.79 12.95 -16.29
C TYR A 192 -2.46 12.32 -16.70
N SER A 193 -1.52 13.16 -17.17
CA SER A 193 -0.22 12.78 -17.74
C SER A 193 0.68 11.93 -16.84
N ASP A 194 1.59 11.16 -17.46
CA ASP A 194 2.55 10.25 -16.82
C ASP A 194 3.45 10.86 -15.71
N ASP A 195 3.61 12.19 -15.71
CA ASP A 195 4.62 12.88 -14.90
C ASP A 195 4.13 13.37 -13.52
N SER A 196 2.84 13.68 -13.31
CA SER A 196 2.35 14.20 -12.02
C SER A 196 1.86 13.08 -11.10
N ARG A 197 2.59 12.77 -10.03
CA ARG A 197 2.25 11.71 -9.07
C ARG A 197 2.02 12.27 -7.66
N ILE A 198 1.01 13.11 -7.50
CA ILE A 198 0.61 13.57 -6.17
C ILE A 198 0.06 12.36 -5.40
N GLN A 199 0.71 12.03 -4.27
CA GLN A 199 0.29 10.95 -3.40
C GLN A 199 -0.66 11.47 -2.32
N ILE A 200 -1.89 10.97 -2.34
CA ILE A 200 -2.96 11.39 -1.43
C ILE A 200 -3.23 10.26 -0.44
N SER A 201 -3.11 10.55 0.85
CA SER A 201 -3.61 9.68 1.92
C SER A 201 -5.02 10.13 2.27
N TYR A 202 -6.00 9.23 2.22
CA TYR A 202 -7.38 9.60 2.48
C TYR A 202 -8.12 8.58 3.34
N ILE A 203 -9.07 9.08 4.12
CA ILE A 203 -10.01 8.31 4.92
C ILE A 203 -11.33 9.09 4.99
N SER A 204 -12.44 8.38 4.95
CA SER A 204 -13.79 8.93 5.01
C SER A 204 -14.55 8.17 6.09
N ASP A 205 -15.53 8.80 6.74
CA ASP A 205 -16.53 8.09 7.55
C ASP A 205 -15.92 7.16 8.63
N ILE A 206 -15.43 7.78 9.72
CA ILE A 206 -14.73 7.07 10.80
C ILE A 206 -15.67 6.72 11.95
N HIS A 207 -16.53 7.64 12.39
CA HIS A 207 -17.42 7.47 13.56
C HIS A 207 -16.68 7.05 14.84
N LEU A 208 -15.67 7.82 15.26
CA LEU A 208 -14.77 7.49 16.38
C LEU A 208 -15.48 6.96 17.62
N GLY A 209 -16.57 7.61 18.05
CA GLY A 209 -17.33 7.21 19.24
C GLY A 209 -17.85 5.76 19.20
N HIS A 210 -18.17 5.23 18.02
CA HIS A 210 -18.67 3.85 17.86
C HIS A 210 -17.57 2.78 17.98
N HIS A 211 -16.29 3.18 17.90
CA HIS A 211 -15.15 2.29 18.01
C HIS A 211 -14.60 2.16 19.43
N LEU A 212 -15.04 3.01 20.35
CA LEU A 212 -14.58 3.06 21.74
C LEU A 212 -14.67 1.68 22.44
N LYS A 213 -15.71 0.91 22.11
CA LYS A 213 -15.92 -0.48 22.56
C LYS A 213 -14.78 -1.45 22.23
N TYR A 214 -14.00 -1.19 21.18
CA TYR A 214 -12.85 -2.02 20.79
C TYR A 214 -11.57 -1.68 21.57
N TYR A 215 -11.63 -0.66 22.43
CA TYR A 215 -10.49 -0.12 23.16
C TYR A 215 -10.77 -0.06 24.67
N ASP A 216 -11.52 -1.03 25.20
CA ASP A 216 -11.87 -1.13 26.63
C ASP A 216 -12.64 0.10 27.17
N ASN A 217 -13.33 0.79 26.26
CA ASN A 217 -13.98 2.08 26.52
C ASN A 217 -13.04 3.21 26.98
N ASP A 218 -11.76 3.14 26.58
CA ASP A 218 -10.74 4.14 26.90
C ASP A 218 -10.47 5.03 25.68
N GLU A 219 -10.90 6.29 25.77
CA GLU A 219 -10.79 7.29 24.70
C GLU A 219 -9.33 7.64 24.41
N GLU A 220 -8.50 7.82 25.44
CA GLU A 220 -7.08 8.16 25.27
C GLU A 220 -6.34 7.01 24.55
N LYS A 221 -6.60 5.77 24.96
CA LYS A 221 -6.06 4.57 24.32
C LYS A 221 -6.50 4.47 22.87
N MET A 222 -7.78 4.71 22.58
CA MET A 222 -8.32 4.70 21.22
C MET A 222 -7.64 5.76 20.34
N ILE A 223 -7.65 7.03 20.77
CA ILE A 223 -7.04 8.15 20.05
C ILE A 223 -5.56 7.87 19.79
N ARG A 224 -4.84 7.37 20.80
CA ARG A 224 -3.41 7.04 20.68
C ARG A 224 -3.16 5.98 19.62
N ILE A 225 -3.93 4.89 19.61
CA ILE A 225 -3.73 3.78 18.67
C ILE A 225 -4.12 4.20 17.25
N ILE A 226 -5.31 4.77 17.07
CA ILE A 226 -5.80 5.20 15.76
C ILE A 226 -4.90 6.32 15.20
N GLY A 227 -4.59 7.33 16.01
CA GLY A 227 -3.74 8.44 15.62
C GLY A 227 -2.34 8.00 15.18
N ASN A 228 -1.73 7.01 15.85
CA ASN A 228 -0.45 6.45 15.42
C ASN A 228 -0.54 5.67 14.10
N ARG A 229 -1.61 4.89 13.90
CA ARG A 229 -1.84 4.15 12.65
C ARG A 229 -2.01 5.09 11.46
N LEU A 230 -2.79 6.14 11.63
CA LEU A 230 -2.99 7.18 10.62
C LEU A 230 -1.71 7.98 10.37
N TYR A 231 -0.99 8.38 11.42
CA TYR A 231 0.30 9.06 11.26
C TYR A 231 1.29 8.22 10.44
N ASN A 232 1.47 6.95 10.80
CA ASN A 232 2.42 6.06 10.12
C ASN A 232 2.00 5.80 8.66
N SER A 233 0.71 5.65 8.38
CA SER A 233 0.22 5.42 7.01
C SER A 233 0.25 6.68 6.13
N SER A 234 0.41 7.88 6.68
CA SER A 234 0.47 9.15 5.93
C SER A 234 1.89 9.71 5.70
N LEU A 235 2.94 9.04 6.20
CA LEU A 235 4.33 9.53 6.13
C LEU A 235 4.83 9.82 4.70
N SER A 236 4.44 9.02 3.72
CA SER A 236 4.91 9.12 2.32
C SER A 236 4.01 9.97 1.42
N SER A 237 2.88 10.46 1.91
CA SER A 237 1.95 11.23 1.09
C SER A 237 2.39 12.67 0.95
N ASP A 238 1.86 13.35 -0.06
CA ASP A 238 1.92 14.80 -0.26
C ASP A 238 0.70 15.46 0.40
N ILE A 239 -0.48 14.88 0.19
CA ILE A 239 -1.77 15.38 0.70
C ILE A 239 -2.38 14.37 1.68
N VAL A 240 -3.04 14.87 2.73
CA VAL A 240 -3.87 14.07 3.63
C VAL A 240 -5.30 14.62 3.63
N ILE A 241 -6.29 13.77 3.39
CA ILE A 241 -7.72 14.11 3.37
C ILE A 241 -8.48 13.28 4.41
N PHE A 242 -9.23 13.97 5.26
CA PHE A 242 -10.27 13.38 6.10
C PHE A 242 -11.62 13.85 5.58
N ASP A 243 -12.46 12.91 5.15
CA ASP A 243 -13.69 13.19 4.41
C ASP A 243 -14.95 12.87 5.24
N GLY A 244 -15.14 13.65 6.30
CA GLY A 244 -16.34 13.71 7.11
C GLY A 244 -16.64 12.51 8.01
N ASP A 245 -17.65 12.71 8.86
CA ASP A 245 -18.14 11.78 9.87
C ASP A 245 -17.01 11.24 10.75
N ILE A 246 -16.29 12.16 11.37
CA ILE A 246 -15.19 11.84 12.28
C ILE A 246 -15.77 11.50 13.65
N SER A 247 -16.62 12.37 14.21
CA SER A 247 -17.22 12.19 15.53
C SER A 247 -18.42 13.11 15.74
N SER A 248 -19.49 12.56 16.32
CA SER A 248 -20.65 13.36 16.78
C SER A 248 -20.35 14.20 18.03
N ASP A 249 -19.28 13.87 18.75
CA ASP A 249 -18.76 14.63 19.89
C ASP A 249 -17.61 15.53 19.42
N LYS A 250 -17.76 16.84 19.61
CA LYS A 250 -16.81 17.86 19.14
C LYS A 250 -15.52 17.92 19.96
N GLU A 251 -15.56 17.51 21.23
CA GLU A 251 -14.38 17.41 22.09
C GLU A 251 -13.51 16.24 21.62
N LEU A 252 -14.10 15.05 21.44
CA LEU A 252 -13.43 13.87 20.91
C LEU A 252 -12.85 14.13 19.50
N PHE A 253 -13.59 14.82 18.64
CA PHE A 253 -13.12 15.26 17.32
C PHE A 253 -11.81 16.05 17.44
N MET A 254 -11.78 17.06 18.32
CA MET A 254 -10.63 17.94 18.46
C MET A 254 -9.46 17.27 19.18
N GLU A 255 -9.71 16.40 20.15
CA GLU A 255 -8.66 15.62 20.82
C GLU A 255 -7.96 14.68 19.84
N PHE A 256 -8.73 14.01 18.98
CA PHE A 256 -8.21 13.15 17.93
C PHE A 256 -7.26 13.90 16.97
N PHE A 257 -7.71 15.00 16.38
CA PHE A 257 -6.87 15.79 15.46
C PHE A 257 -5.67 16.42 16.17
N SER A 258 -5.85 16.87 17.41
CA SER A 258 -4.76 17.38 18.23
C SER A 258 -3.69 16.32 18.45
N TYR A 259 -4.07 15.08 18.77
CA TYR A 259 -3.13 13.98 18.92
C TYR A 259 -2.42 13.68 17.60
N TYR A 260 -3.17 13.55 16.50
CA TYR A 260 -2.63 13.25 15.17
C TYR A 260 -1.57 14.29 14.74
N MET A 261 -1.87 15.59 14.88
CA MET A 261 -0.92 16.66 14.51
C MET A 261 0.26 16.78 15.48
N ARG A 262 0.06 16.50 16.78
CA ARG A 262 1.16 16.43 17.76
C ARG A 262 2.18 15.35 17.42
N ARG A 263 1.82 14.30 16.66
CA ARG A 263 2.81 13.28 16.23
C ARG A 263 3.84 13.86 15.27
N TYR A 264 3.41 14.67 14.30
CA TYR A 264 4.33 15.40 13.40
C TYR A 264 5.19 16.40 14.18
N ASP A 265 4.54 17.17 15.05
CA ASP A 265 5.22 18.19 15.84
C ASP A 265 6.25 17.59 16.80
N LEU A 266 5.96 16.42 17.41
CA LEU A 266 6.92 15.73 18.27
C LEU A 266 8.19 15.31 17.51
N VAL A 267 8.07 14.89 16.25
CA VAL A 267 9.24 14.51 15.45
C VAL A 267 10.08 15.74 15.13
N SER A 268 9.44 16.85 14.76
CA SER A 268 10.10 18.15 14.52
C SER A 268 10.77 18.68 15.80
N PHE A 269 10.11 18.58 16.95
CA PHE A 269 10.66 18.94 18.25
C PHE A 269 11.88 18.10 18.62
N LYS A 270 11.83 16.77 18.42
CA LYS A 270 12.97 15.88 18.66
C LYS A 270 14.16 16.24 17.77
N ARG A 271 13.92 16.58 16.50
CA ARG A 271 14.96 17.06 15.59
C ARG A 271 15.57 18.37 16.09
N PHE A 272 14.74 19.36 16.42
CA PHE A 272 15.17 20.63 16.99
C PHE A 272 16.01 20.44 18.26
N LYS A 273 15.55 19.62 19.21
CA LYS A 273 16.28 19.32 20.45
C LYS A 273 17.67 18.75 20.15
N ASN A 274 17.75 17.78 19.24
CA ASN A 274 19.00 17.14 18.87
C ASN A 274 19.95 18.13 18.15
N GLU A 275 19.42 18.97 17.25
CA GLU A 275 20.20 20.00 16.58
C GLU A 275 20.71 21.06 17.56
N LEU A 276 19.87 21.55 18.46
CA LEU A 276 20.25 22.50 19.50
C LEU A 276 21.38 21.95 20.37
N SER A 277 21.24 20.71 20.87
CA SER A 277 22.29 20.05 21.66
C SER A 277 23.59 19.87 20.87
N LYS A 278 23.49 19.45 19.59
CA LYS A 278 24.65 19.31 18.69
C LYS A 278 25.37 20.65 18.51
N LEU A 279 24.65 21.72 18.22
CA LEU A 279 25.22 23.03 17.93
C LEU A 279 25.84 23.68 19.19
N LYS A 280 25.23 23.50 20.37
CA LYS A 280 25.84 23.94 21.64
C LYS A 280 27.19 23.25 21.89
N ALA A 281 27.23 21.92 21.78
CA ALA A 281 28.47 21.15 21.96
C ALA A 281 29.54 21.54 20.92
N MET A 282 29.13 21.73 19.66
CA MET A 282 30.05 22.18 18.61
C MET A 282 30.62 23.59 18.89
N LYS A 283 29.82 24.51 19.44
CA LYS A 283 30.26 25.86 19.77
C LYS A 283 31.32 25.86 20.87
N GLU A 284 31.13 25.04 21.90
CA GLU A 284 32.14 24.82 22.96
C GLU A 284 33.43 24.23 22.38
N MET A 285 33.32 23.23 21.50
CA MET A 285 34.47 22.58 20.87
C MET A 285 35.34 23.54 20.04
N ILE A 286 34.73 24.54 19.38
CA ILE A 286 35.46 25.50 18.54
C ILE A 286 35.91 26.77 19.28
N ALA A 287 35.64 26.87 20.59
CA ALA A 287 35.98 28.02 21.41
C ALA A 287 37.48 28.12 21.71
N ASP A 288 38.18 26.99 21.93
CA ASP A 288 39.62 26.95 22.13
C ASP A 288 40.36 26.52 20.85
N ASP A 289 41.14 27.44 20.30
CA ASP A 289 41.95 27.24 19.10
C ASP A 289 43.46 27.44 19.35
N GLN A 290 43.87 27.56 20.62
CA GLN A 290 45.25 27.90 20.96
C GLN A 290 46.15 26.67 20.99
N TRP A 291 45.63 25.50 21.38
CA TRP A 291 46.45 24.30 21.61
C TRP A 291 47.25 23.86 20.37
N TYR A 292 46.65 23.91 19.18
CA TYR A 292 47.33 23.50 17.93
C TYR A 292 48.35 24.54 17.46
N LYS A 293 48.07 25.84 17.66
CA LYS A 293 49.02 26.93 17.36
C LYS A 293 50.27 26.79 18.24
N ILE A 294 50.07 26.55 19.53
CA ILE A 294 51.15 26.34 20.50
C ILE A 294 51.94 25.07 20.16
N SER A 295 51.26 23.95 19.85
CA SER A 295 51.93 22.70 19.48
C SER A 295 52.76 22.84 18.20
N TYR A 296 52.22 23.51 17.18
CA TYR A 296 52.93 23.77 15.91
C TYR A 296 54.12 24.71 16.10
N ALA A 297 53.97 25.75 16.92
CA ALA A 297 55.04 26.68 17.27
C ALA A 297 56.17 25.96 18.01
N LYS A 298 55.86 25.13 19.02
CA LYS A 298 56.84 24.31 19.76
C LYS A 298 57.60 23.38 18.82
N LEU A 299 56.90 22.64 17.96
CA LEU A 299 57.53 21.77 16.96
C LEU A 299 58.46 22.55 16.02
N SER A 300 58.00 23.71 15.53
CA SER A 300 58.80 24.57 14.67
C SER A 300 60.06 25.07 15.37
N MET A 301 59.96 25.51 16.63
CA MET A 301 61.11 25.94 17.42
C MET A 301 62.11 24.82 17.65
N SER A 302 61.64 23.60 17.96
CA SER A 302 62.50 22.43 18.14
C SER A 302 63.25 22.07 16.86
N ILE A 303 62.58 22.12 15.71
CA ILE A 303 63.22 21.88 14.40
C ILE A 303 64.30 22.93 14.13
N GLU A 304 64.00 24.21 14.33
CA GLU A 304 64.99 25.28 14.09
C GLU A 304 66.17 25.20 15.05
N LYS A 305 65.95 24.80 16.31
CA LYS A 305 67.04 24.54 17.26
C LYS A 305 67.97 23.44 16.75
N LEU A 306 67.41 22.29 16.35
CA LEU A 306 68.20 21.18 15.82
C LEU A 306 68.92 21.53 14.50
N LYS A 307 68.27 22.30 13.62
CA LYS A 307 68.90 22.82 12.39
C LYS A 307 70.11 23.71 12.71
N ARG A 308 70.04 24.58 13.72
CA ARG A 308 71.16 25.43 14.15
C ARG A 308 72.31 24.62 14.73
N GLU A 309 72.02 23.61 15.54
CA GLU A 309 73.03 22.70 16.10
C GLU A 309 73.79 21.95 14.99
N LEU A 310 73.13 21.60 13.90
CA LEU A 310 73.70 20.86 12.77
C LEU A 310 74.24 21.75 11.63
N LEU A 311 74.06 23.07 11.71
CA LEU A 311 74.43 24.02 10.66
C LEU A 311 75.93 23.98 10.26
N PRO A 312 76.89 23.77 11.19
CA PRO A 312 78.31 23.66 10.83
C PRO A 312 78.62 22.44 9.96
N GLU A 313 77.77 21.41 9.99
CA GLU A 313 77.99 20.12 9.35
C GLU A 313 77.08 19.92 8.13
N PHE A 314 75.89 20.53 8.12
CA PHE A 314 74.91 20.33 7.06
C PHE A 314 74.11 21.60 6.72
N ASP A 315 74.15 21.99 5.44
CA ASP A 315 73.39 23.13 4.92
C ASP A 315 71.95 22.73 4.53
N PHE A 316 71.02 22.97 5.46
CA PHE A 316 69.60 22.75 5.23
C PHE A 316 69.00 23.66 4.13
N ILE A 317 69.61 24.82 3.84
CA ILE A 317 69.15 25.71 2.76
C ILE A 317 69.46 25.08 1.40
N MET A 318 70.62 24.46 1.27
CA MET A 318 71.01 23.74 0.05
C MET A 318 70.10 22.53 -0.18
N PHE A 319 69.77 21.79 0.89
CA PHE A 319 68.80 20.70 0.84
C PHE A 319 67.39 21.18 0.45
N ASP A 320 66.88 22.26 1.04
CA ASP A 320 65.58 22.84 0.70
C ASP A 320 65.52 23.27 -0.78
N LYS A 321 66.61 23.86 -1.30
CA LYS A 321 66.74 24.19 -2.73
C LYS A 321 66.74 22.95 -3.61
N TYR A 322 67.44 21.88 -3.21
CA TYR A 322 67.44 20.61 -3.92
C TYR A 322 66.03 19.99 -3.97
N LYS A 323 65.35 19.89 -2.83
CA LYS A 323 63.97 19.38 -2.75
C LYS A 323 63.06 20.18 -3.68
N LYS A 324 63.05 21.51 -3.57
CA LYS A 324 62.20 22.37 -4.41
C LYS A 324 62.46 22.21 -5.90
N LYS A 325 63.72 22.05 -6.32
CA LYS A 325 64.08 21.98 -7.73
C LYS A 325 63.85 20.61 -8.35
N TYR A 326 64.19 19.54 -7.62
CA TYR A 326 64.26 18.19 -8.19
C TYR A 326 63.20 17.24 -7.63
N LYS A 327 62.69 17.48 -6.42
CA LYS A 327 61.79 16.60 -5.66
C LYS A 327 60.63 17.37 -4.98
N PRO A 328 59.88 18.22 -5.71
CA PRO A 328 58.92 19.15 -5.10
C PRO A 328 57.69 18.46 -4.47
N THR A 329 57.33 17.26 -4.94
CA THR A 329 56.18 16.47 -4.47
C THR A 329 56.55 15.38 -3.46
N ASP A 330 57.84 15.11 -3.26
CA ASP A 330 58.31 14.04 -2.36
C ASP A 330 58.32 14.55 -0.91
N SER A 331 58.19 13.63 0.05
CA SER A 331 58.44 13.93 1.46
C SER A 331 59.88 14.40 1.65
N ASN A 332 60.13 15.14 2.73
CA ASN A 332 61.48 15.54 3.11
C ASN A 332 62.36 14.29 3.30
N THR A 333 61.82 13.20 3.87
CA THR A 333 62.55 11.94 4.05
C THR A 333 62.97 11.32 2.71
N SER A 334 62.03 11.14 1.78
CA SER A 334 62.35 10.56 0.46
C SER A 334 63.23 11.48 -0.39
N ALA A 335 63.04 12.80 -0.30
CA ALA A 335 63.92 13.77 -0.95
C ALA A 335 65.34 13.72 -0.38
N PHE A 336 65.49 13.53 0.93
CA PHE A 336 66.79 13.40 1.60
C PHE A 336 67.53 12.12 1.20
N GLU A 337 66.85 10.98 1.13
CA GLU A 337 67.43 9.73 0.61
C GLU A 337 67.98 9.89 -0.81
N CYS A 338 67.29 10.65 -1.65
CA CYS A 338 67.78 10.99 -2.98
C CYS A 338 68.97 11.96 -2.92
N TYR A 339 68.91 12.97 -2.05
CA TYR A 339 69.97 13.96 -1.87
C TYR A 339 71.29 13.31 -1.41
N ARG A 340 71.21 12.28 -0.55
CA ARG A 340 72.37 11.48 -0.10
C ARG A 340 73.17 10.85 -1.23
N LYS A 341 72.55 10.63 -2.39
CA LYS A 341 73.19 10.00 -3.56
C LYS A 341 73.94 11.01 -4.43
N VAL A 342 73.69 12.30 -4.25
CA VAL A 342 74.26 13.41 -5.05
C VAL A 342 75.72 13.65 -4.67
N LYS A 343 76.57 14.00 -5.65
CA LYS A 343 78.01 14.24 -5.46
C LYS A 343 78.31 15.29 -4.39
N SER A 344 77.51 16.36 -4.31
CA SER A 344 77.65 17.43 -3.32
C SER A 344 77.39 16.99 -1.89
N PHE A 345 76.55 15.98 -1.68
CA PHE A 345 76.35 15.39 -0.36
C PHE A 345 77.47 14.41 -0.02
N LYS A 346 77.87 13.58 -0.97
CA LYS A 346 78.95 12.59 -0.80
C LYS A 346 80.31 13.24 -0.46
N SER A 347 80.56 14.46 -0.91
CA SER A 347 81.78 15.22 -0.59
C SER A 347 81.83 15.80 0.82
N LEU A 348 80.75 15.70 1.62
CA LEU A 348 80.72 16.23 3.00
C LEU A 348 81.32 15.26 4.04
N GLU A 349 81.57 13.99 3.68
CA GLU A 349 82.19 12.97 4.54
C GLU A 349 81.63 12.90 5.99
N LEU A 350 80.31 13.04 6.13
CA LEU A 350 79.64 13.07 7.43
C LEU A 350 79.66 11.72 8.14
N SER A 351 79.84 11.73 9.47
CA SER A 351 79.73 10.51 10.28
C SER A 351 78.29 9.98 10.34
N ASP A 352 78.13 8.65 10.53
CA ASP A 352 76.81 8.02 10.66
C ASP A 352 75.96 8.63 11.79
N SER A 353 76.60 9.10 12.86
CA SER A 353 75.92 9.78 13.97
C SER A 353 75.25 11.09 13.53
N VAL A 354 75.92 11.84 12.66
CA VAL A 354 75.44 13.12 12.13
C VAL A 354 74.34 12.91 11.10
N ILE A 355 74.50 11.92 10.22
CA ILE A 355 73.47 11.51 9.26
C ILE A 355 72.17 11.14 9.98
N ARG A 356 72.24 10.34 11.06
CA ARG A 356 71.06 10.00 11.86
C ARG A 356 70.38 11.23 12.48
N LYS A 357 71.15 12.20 12.97
CA LYS A 357 70.57 13.46 13.50
C LYS A 357 69.87 14.27 12.40
N ILE A 358 70.42 14.30 11.19
CA ILE A 358 69.78 14.96 10.04
C ILE A 358 68.49 14.23 9.65
N GLU A 359 68.49 12.89 9.62
CA GLU A 359 67.30 12.07 9.36
C GLU A 359 66.17 12.35 10.36
N VAL A 360 66.50 12.56 11.65
CA VAL A 360 65.53 12.99 12.66
C VAL A 360 64.94 14.37 12.32
N VAL A 361 65.76 15.35 11.97
CA VAL A 361 65.27 16.70 11.58
C VAL A 361 64.39 16.64 10.34
N VAL A 362 64.79 15.86 9.34
CA VAL A 362 64.04 15.64 8.10
C VAL A 362 62.68 14.98 8.37
N SER A 363 62.65 13.97 9.25
CA SER A 363 61.40 13.32 9.68
C SER A 363 60.49 14.29 10.45
N LEU A 364 61.06 15.18 11.26
CA LEU A 364 60.31 16.23 11.96
C LEU A 364 59.74 17.28 10.99
N LEU A 365 60.42 17.57 9.87
CA LEU A 365 59.89 18.44 8.80
C LEU A 365 58.66 17.82 8.14
N ASP A 366 58.67 16.51 7.87
CA ASP A 366 57.49 15.78 7.38
C ASP A 366 56.34 15.81 8.39
N LEU A 367 56.63 15.61 9.67
CA LEU A 367 55.63 15.73 10.73
C LEU A 367 55.05 17.16 10.81
N LYS A 368 55.88 18.18 10.60
CA LYS A 368 55.43 19.58 10.57
C LYS A 368 54.52 19.86 9.36
N GLU A 369 54.84 19.35 8.18
CA GLU A 369 53.97 19.45 6.99
C GLU A 369 52.62 18.75 7.23
N LYS A 370 52.65 17.55 7.81
CA LYS A 370 51.43 16.82 8.19
C LYS A 370 50.57 17.61 9.18
N LYS A 371 51.16 18.11 10.27
CA LYS A 371 50.45 18.92 11.26
C LYS A 371 49.87 20.21 10.67
N TYR A 372 50.57 20.84 9.72
CA TYR A 372 50.05 22.03 9.03
C TYR A 372 48.76 21.70 8.26
N LYS A 373 48.74 20.58 7.53
CA LYS A 373 47.55 20.12 6.82
C LYS A 373 46.38 19.83 7.75
N GLU A 374 46.64 19.12 8.86
CA GLU A 374 45.63 18.85 9.90
C GLU A 374 45.03 20.15 10.47
N ILE A 375 45.85 21.19 10.65
CA ILE A 375 45.40 22.52 11.10
C ILE A 375 44.51 23.19 10.05
N GLU A 376 44.87 23.13 8.77
CA GLU A 376 44.05 23.70 7.69
C GLU A 376 42.70 22.98 7.54
N ASP A 377 42.69 21.65 7.61
CA ASP A 377 41.46 20.85 7.60
C ASP A 377 40.56 21.21 8.80
N TYR A 378 41.14 21.36 9.99
CA TYR A 378 40.43 21.81 11.19
C TYR A 378 39.85 23.22 11.03
N LYS A 379 40.61 24.18 10.47
CA LYS A 379 40.12 25.54 10.19
C LYS A 379 38.92 25.52 9.25
N CYS A 380 39.00 24.75 8.17
CA CYS A 380 37.90 24.60 7.21
C CYS A 380 36.65 24.02 7.88
N HIS A 381 36.80 22.97 8.69
CA HIS A 381 35.70 22.38 9.45
C HIS A 381 35.10 23.38 10.45
N ARG A 382 35.94 24.14 11.15
CA ARG A 382 35.52 25.18 12.10
C ARG A 382 34.69 26.27 11.45
N GLU A 383 35.05 26.74 10.25
CA GLU A 383 34.26 27.75 9.53
C GLU A 383 32.90 27.19 9.09
N LYS A 384 32.81 25.91 8.70
CA LYS A 384 31.51 25.24 8.43
C LYS A 384 30.62 25.20 9.67
N ILE A 385 31.17 24.83 10.82
CA ILE A 385 30.44 24.82 12.10
C ILE A 385 29.93 26.22 12.44
N LYS A 386 30.77 27.26 12.30
CA LYS A 386 30.34 28.66 12.53
C LYS A 386 29.19 29.06 11.63
N TYR A 387 29.22 28.65 10.35
CA TYR A 387 28.13 28.92 9.43
C TYR A 387 26.84 28.20 9.84
N GLU A 388 26.90 26.92 10.20
CA GLU A 388 25.74 26.16 10.72
C GLU A 388 25.13 26.84 11.96
N ILE A 389 25.97 27.23 12.92
CA ILE A 389 25.55 27.97 14.13
C ILE A 389 24.88 29.29 13.74
N LYS A 390 25.51 30.10 12.89
CA LYS A 390 24.97 31.40 12.49
C LYS A 390 23.64 31.28 11.75
N SER A 391 23.51 30.28 10.89
CA SER A 391 22.25 29.98 10.19
C SER A 391 21.14 29.65 11.18
N PHE A 392 21.44 28.84 12.19
CA PHE A 392 20.48 28.47 13.24
C PHE A 392 20.13 29.67 14.14
N GLU A 393 21.11 30.45 14.58
CA GLU A 393 20.90 31.68 15.36
C GLU A 393 20.00 32.68 14.61
N SER A 394 20.18 32.80 13.28
CA SER A 394 19.34 33.65 12.44
C SER A 394 17.88 33.18 12.36
N GLN A 395 17.60 31.88 12.43
CA GLN A 395 16.25 31.33 12.38
C GLN A 395 15.41 31.69 13.64
N TYR A 396 16.09 31.82 14.78
CA TYR A 396 15.47 32.10 16.08
C TYR A 396 15.71 33.53 16.58
N CYS A 397 16.50 34.33 15.84
CA CYS A 397 16.91 35.68 16.23
C CYS A 397 17.54 35.74 17.63
N LYS A 398 18.27 34.69 18.02
CA LYS A 398 18.90 34.51 19.34
C LYS A 398 20.25 33.82 19.19
N LYS A 399 21.18 34.09 20.10
CA LYS A 399 22.43 33.33 20.17
C LYS A 399 22.14 31.89 20.58
N VAL A 400 22.91 30.92 20.07
CA VAL A 400 22.59 29.50 20.27
C VAL A 400 22.58 29.09 21.75
N GLU A 401 23.35 29.77 22.60
CA GLU A 401 23.38 29.58 24.04
C GLU A 401 22.07 29.98 24.72
N GLU A 402 21.47 31.06 24.25
CA GLU A 402 20.22 31.66 24.75
C GLU A 402 18.99 30.91 24.23
N ILE A 403 19.14 30.10 23.18
CA ILE A 403 18.07 29.25 22.67
C ILE A 403 17.84 28.09 23.65
N THR A 404 16.59 27.93 24.05
CA THR A 404 16.08 26.91 24.95
C THR A 404 15.03 26.04 24.25
N LEU A 405 14.54 25.01 24.95
CA LEU A 405 13.43 24.20 24.43
C LEU A 405 12.12 24.99 24.28
N LEU A 406 11.98 26.11 24.99
CA LEU A 406 10.80 27.00 24.91
C LEU A 406 10.77 27.83 23.62
N ASP A 407 11.91 27.94 22.93
CA ASP A 407 12.02 28.68 21.67
C ASP A 407 11.59 27.86 20.44
N TYR A 408 11.23 26.59 20.65
CA TYR A 408 10.74 25.73 19.60
C TYR A 408 9.48 26.32 18.97
N LYS A 409 9.52 26.52 17.65
CA LYS A 409 8.37 26.94 16.85
C LYS A 409 7.65 25.68 16.37
N HIS A 410 6.39 25.52 16.78
CA HIS A 410 5.57 24.39 16.36
C HIS A 410 5.55 24.27 14.83
N SER A 411 5.77 23.06 14.33
CA SER A 411 5.86 22.75 12.91
C SER A 411 4.86 21.67 12.57
N TYR A 412 3.75 22.08 11.97
CA TYR A 412 2.69 21.20 11.52
C TYR A 412 2.84 20.88 10.03
N ARG A 413 2.30 19.74 9.62
CA ARG A 413 2.21 19.36 8.20
C ARG A 413 1.19 20.27 7.51
N GLY A 414 1.59 21.01 6.47
CA GLY A 414 0.75 22.03 5.82
C GLY A 414 -0.33 21.51 4.84
N SER A 415 -0.31 20.23 4.50
CA SER A 415 -1.18 19.62 3.47
C SER A 415 -2.17 18.61 4.08
N VAL A 416 -2.82 18.99 5.18
CA VAL A 416 -3.86 18.19 5.85
C VAL A 416 -5.19 18.92 5.72
N PHE A 417 -6.15 18.27 5.06
CA PHE A 417 -7.47 18.81 4.75
C PHE A 417 -8.55 17.99 5.45
N VAL A 418 -9.55 18.68 5.98
CA VAL A 418 -10.72 18.09 6.63
C VAL A 418 -11.98 18.62 5.95
N VAL A 419 -12.86 17.71 5.58
CA VAL A 419 -14.26 17.97 5.23
C VAL A 419 -15.12 17.44 6.38
N LEU A 420 -16.21 18.12 6.70
CA LEU A 420 -17.15 17.71 7.75
C LEU A 420 -18.28 16.87 7.15
N GLY A 421 -18.72 15.84 7.87
CA GLY A 421 -19.93 15.06 7.58
C GLY A 421 -21.13 15.51 8.41
N ASN A 422 -22.31 14.95 8.14
CA ASN A 422 -23.53 15.33 8.83
C ASN A 422 -23.44 15.06 10.34
N HIS A 423 -22.71 14.01 10.76
CA HIS A 423 -22.55 13.70 12.18
C HIS A 423 -21.67 14.72 12.92
N ASP A 424 -20.72 15.38 12.23
CA ASP A 424 -19.80 16.33 12.87
C ASP A 424 -20.52 17.62 13.35
N TYR A 425 -21.74 17.88 12.83
CA TYR A 425 -22.57 19.04 13.17
C TYR A 425 -23.52 18.82 14.35
N ILE A 426 -23.66 17.59 14.87
CA ILE A 426 -24.65 17.25 15.92
C ILE A 426 -24.54 18.12 17.17
N ALA A 427 -23.32 18.50 17.55
CA ALA A 427 -23.04 19.31 18.74
C ALA A 427 -23.31 20.82 18.57
N PHE A 428 -23.85 21.26 17.43
CA PHE A 428 -24.01 22.67 17.06
C PHE A 428 -25.47 23.01 16.74
N GLU A 429 -25.78 24.30 16.85
CA GLU A 429 -27.14 24.83 16.61
C GLU A 429 -27.46 24.91 15.11
N ASN A 430 -26.45 25.12 14.26
CA ASN A 430 -26.57 25.16 12.81
C ASN A 430 -25.20 24.85 12.17
N VAL A 431 -25.20 24.67 10.83
CA VAL A 431 -23.99 24.35 10.04
C VAL A 431 -22.92 25.44 10.19
N ASP A 432 -23.29 26.72 10.05
CA ASP A 432 -22.37 27.85 10.15
C ASP A 432 -21.59 27.88 11.47
N ALA A 433 -22.28 27.65 12.60
CA ALA A 433 -21.66 27.62 13.92
C ALA A 433 -20.63 26.47 14.03
N GLY A 434 -20.94 25.30 13.46
CA GLY A 434 -20.01 24.18 13.40
C GLY A 434 -18.80 24.47 12.52
N VAL A 435 -19.03 25.02 11.33
CA VAL A 435 -17.97 25.39 10.38
C VAL A 435 -17.04 26.43 10.99
N GLU A 436 -17.58 27.50 11.58
CA GLU A 436 -16.79 28.57 12.21
C GLU A 436 -15.93 28.01 13.36
N TYR A 437 -16.53 27.19 14.23
CA TYR A 437 -15.83 26.57 15.34
C TYR A 437 -14.66 25.70 14.86
N TYR A 438 -14.92 24.74 13.97
CA TYR A 438 -13.88 23.83 13.50
C TYR A 438 -12.83 24.54 12.67
N LYS A 439 -13.20 25.50 11.82
CA LYS A 439 -12.26 26.30 11.04
C LYS A 439 -11.27 27.05 11.95
N ASN A 440 -11.77 27.64 13.04
CA ASN A 440 -10.94 28.34 14.02
C ASN A 440 -10.01 27.40 14.80
N LYS A 441 -10.51 26.22 15.19
CA LYS A 441 -9.77 25.27 16.03
C LYS A 441 -8.74 24.46 15.22
N LEU A 442 -9.10 24.00 14.03
CA LEU A 442 -8.24 23.20 13.15
C LEU A 442 -7.08 24.03 12.58
N SER A 443 -7.31 25.31 12.24
CA SER A 443 -6.24 26.17 11.71
C SER A 443 -5.09 26.37 12.71
N LYS A 444 -5.39 26.42 14.01
CA LYS A 444 -4.40 26.55 15.09
C LYS A 444 -3.44 25.36 15.19
N ILE A 445 -3.83 24.20 14.66
CA ILE A 445 -3.01 22.98 14.64
C ILE A 445 -2.56 22.61 13.22
N GLY A 446 -2.65 23.56 12.27
CA GLY A 446 -2.13 23.41 10.91
C GLY A 446 -3.01 22.58 9.96
N ILE A 447 -4.30 22.39 10.29
CA ILE A 447 -5.26 21.69 9.44
C ILE A 447 -6.16 22.71 8.73
N MET A 448 -6.40 22.53 7.43
CA MET A 448 -7.32 23.35 6.66
C MET A 448 -8.69 22.67 6.57
N LEU A 449 -9.72 23.33 7.11
CA LEU A 449 -11.10 22.92 6.87
C LEU A 449 -11.54 23.35 5.46
N LEU A 450 -12.02 22.41 4.67
CA LEU A 450 -12.67 22.64 3.39
C LEU A 450 -14.18 22.57 3.58
N HIS A 451 -14.84 23.72 3.42
CA HIS A 451 -16.29 23.82 3.41
C HIS A 451 -16.69 24.85 2.35
N ASN A 452 -17.18 24.34 1.21
CA ASN A 452 -17.52 25.09 0.00
C ASN A 452 -16.38 26.03 -0.45
N THR A 453 -15.14 25.55 -0.34
CA THR A 453 -13.93 26.33 -0.62
C THR A 453 -12.83 25.45 -1.19
N TYR A 454 -11.79 26.07 -1.74
CA TYR A 454 -10.66 25.34 -2.31
C TYR A 454 -9.30 25.85 -1.82
N LYS A 455 -8.29 25.00 -1.96
CA LYS A 455 -6.88 25.34 -1.84
C LYS A 455 -6.18 25.10 -3.16
N ILE A 456 -5.48 26.12 -3.65
CA ILE A 456 -4.56 26.01 -4.79
C ILE A 456 -3.19 25.56 -4.25
N GLY A 457 -2.66 24.48 -4.84
CA GLY A 457 -1.26 24.07 -4.75
C GLY A 457 -0.54 24.26 -6.09
N ASP A 458 0.69 23.77 -6.19
CA ASP A 458 1.53 24.01 -7.37
C ASP A 458 1.04 23.24 -8.62
N GLU A 459 0.52 22.02 -8.43
CA GLU A 459 0.07 21.12 -9.51
C GLU A 459 -1.42 20.75 -9.44
N CYS A 460 -2.11 21.14 -8.36
CA CYS A 460 -3.51 20.77 -8.13
C CYS A 460 -4.33 21.85 -7.43
N LEU A 461 -5.65 21.75 -7.58
CA LEU A 461 -6.64 22.49 -6.82
C LEU A 461 -7.53 21.48 -6.09
N ILE A 462 -7.64 21.64 -4.77
CA ILE A 462 -8.48 20.77 -3.92
C ILE A 462 -9.68 21.58 -3.47
N TYR A 463 -10.87 21.24 -3.96
CA TYR A 463 -12.15 21.75 -3.50
C TYR A 463 -12.77 20.78 -2.50
N GLY A 464 -13.46 21.28 -1.48
CA GLY A 464 -14.22 20.40 -0.60
C GLY A 464 -15.29 21.07 0.23
N GLY A 465 -16.21 20.25 0.71
CA GLY A 465 -17.34 20.62 1.55
C GLY A 465 -18.25 19.43 1.83
N THR A 466 -19.21 19.57 2.74
CA THR A 466 -20.09 18.46 3.12
C THR A 466 -20.90 17.95 1.93
N GLY A 467 -21.34 18.86 1.05
CA GLY A 467 -22.07 18.55 -0.17
C GLY A 467 -23.34 17.77 0.11
N PHE A 468 -24.22 18.26 0.98
CA PHE A 468 -25.42 17.55 1.44
C PHE A 468 -26.35 16.99 0.33
N ALA A 469 -27.44 16.32 0.70
CA ALA A 469 -28.18 15.41 -0.17
C ALA A 469 -29.37 16.01 -0.95
N LYS A 470 -29.23 17.16 -1.61
CA LYS A 470 -30.33 17.75 -2.43
C LYS A 470 -30.99 16.75 -3.38
N TYR A 471 -30.20 15.86 -4.00
CA TYR A 471 -30.70 14.91 -5.01
C TYR A 471 -31.06 13.52 -4.45
N ASP A 472 -30.87 13.28 -3.13
CA ASP A 472 -31.29 12.02 -2.50
C ASP A 472 -32.70 12.12 -1.91
N THR A 473 -33.59 11.21 -2.32
CA THR A 473 -34.98 11.19 -1.87
C THR A 473 -35.21 10.35 -0.62
N VAL A 474 -34.23 9.52 -0.23
CA VAL A 474 -34.36 8.54 0.86
C VAL A 474 -33.47 8.90 2.04
N TRP A 475 -32.21 9.25 1.78
CA TRP A 475 -31.18 9.50 2.79
C TRP A 475 -30.81 10.98 2.80
N ASN A 476 -31.67 11.78 3.44
CA ASN A 476 -31.60 13.24 3.46
C ASN A 476 -31.97 13.79 4.85
N ALA A 477 -32.06 15.11 5.01
CA ALA A 477 -32.33 15.76 6.30
C ALA A 477 -33.66 15.36 6.96
N ASP A 478 -34.64 14.81 6.23
CA ASP A 478 -35.89 14.32 6.81
C ASP A 478 -35.72 12.94 7.49
N SER A 479 -34.69 12.18 7.10
CA SER A 479 -34.45 10.81 7.58
C SER A 479 -33.15 10.64 8.35
N LEU A 480 -32.23 11.61 8.25
CA LEU A 480 -30.89 11.57 8.82
C LEU A 480 -30.67 12.68 9.84
N VAL A 481 -29.66 12.47 10.70
CA VAL A 481 -29.31 13.41 11.77
C VAL A 481 -28.20 14.36 11.32
N CYS A 482 -28.34 15.64 11.68
CA CYS A 482 -27.36 16.71 11.51
C CYS A 482 -27.34 17.60 12.77
N CYS A 483 -27.16 18.91 12.63
CA CYS A 483 -27.38 19.89 13.70
C CYS A 483 -28.86 20.02 14.08
N LYS A 484 -29.11 20.58 15.26
CA LYS A 484 -30.46 20.67 15.83
C LYS A 484 -31.39 21.49 14.96
N GLY A 485 -32.46 20.87 14.45
CA GLY A 485 -33.48 21.55 13.65
C GLY A 485 -33.10 21.78 12.19
N PHE A 486 -32.04 21.14 11.69
CA PHE A 486 -31.67 21.17 10.28
C PHE A 486 -32.78 20.60 9.40
N SER A 487 -33.36 21.43 8.54
CA SER A 487 -34.49 21.04 7.70
C SER A 487 -34.05 20.64 6.30
N ARG A 488 -34.95 19.99 5.55
CA ARG A 488 -34.76 19.73 4.12
C ARG A 488 -34.52 21.00 3.30
N GLU A 489 -35.11 22.12 3.68
CA GLU A 489 -34.89 23.40 3.00
C GLU A 489 -33.46 23.93 3.23
N ASP A 490 -32.95 23.77 4.45
CA ASP A 490 -31.56 24.14 4.78
C ASP A 490 -30.57 23.24 4.02
N GLU A 491 -30.84 21.94 3.97
CA GLU A 491 -30.04 20.98 3.24
C GLU A 491 -29.90 21.34 1.76
N ILE A 492 -31.01 21.69 1.10
CA ILE A 492 -31.01 22.10 -0.31
C ILE A 492 -30.15 23.35 -0.51
N LYS A 493 -30.27 24.36 0.36
CA LYS A 493 -29.48 25.59 0.28
C LYS A 493 -27.98 25.31 0.44
N GLU A 494 -27.61 24.45 1.39
CA GLU A 494 -26.22 24.05 1.61
C GLU A 494 -25.65 23.27 0.41
N THR A 495 -26.42 22.37 -0.18
CA THR A 495 -25.99 21.67 -1.40
C THR A 495 -25.84 22.61 -2.59
N GLU A 496 -26.74 23.59 -2.77
CA GLU A 496 -26.65 24.57 -3.86
C GLU A 496 -25.40 25.45 -3.74
N ALA A 497 -25.03 25.82 -2.51
CA ALA A 497 -23.77 26.53 -2.25
C ALA A 497 -22.55 25.65 -2.61
N PHE A 498 -22.57 24.37 -2.24
CA PHE A 498 -21.53 23.42 -2.61
C PHE A 498 -21.42 23.23 -4.13
N GLU A 499 -22.54 23.02 -4.82
CA GLU A 499 -22.61 22.79 -6.27
C GLU A 499 -22.08 24.00 -7.04
N LYS A 500 -22.49 25.21 -6.66
CA LYS A 500 -21.97 26.43 -7.27
C LYS A 500 -20.46 26.57 -7.09
N GLY A 501 -19.96 26.38 -5.87
CA GLY A 501 -18.52 26.47 -5.58
C GLY A 501 -17.70 25.40 -6.31
N TYR A 502 -18.29 24.21 -6.52
CA TYR A 502 -17.68 23.13 -7.29
C TYR A 502 -17.42 23.54 -8.73
N TYR A 503 -18.45 24.03 -9.44
CA TYR A 503 -18.32 24.42 -10.84
C TYR A 503 -17.41 25.64 -11.02
N ASP A 504 -17.46 26.62 -10.11
CA ASP A 504 -16.55 27.77 -10.11
C ASP A 504 -15.08 27.33 -9.96
N ALA A 505 -14.80 26.41 -9.03
CA ALA A 505 -13.47 25.89 -8.77
C ALA A 505 -12.95 25.00 -9.92
N LEU A 506 -13.82 24.17 -10.50
CA LEU A 506 -13.50 23.34 -11.65
C LEU A 506 -13.16 24.20 -12.89
N ALA A 507 -13.96 25.23 -13.16
CA ALA A 507 -13.69 26.18 -14.25
C ALA A 507 -12.34 26.88 -14.06
N TYR A 508 -12.00 27.25 -12.82
CA TYR A 508 -10.69 27.80 -12.50
C TYR A 508 -9.55 26.78 -12.76
N ALA A 509 -9.69 25.55 -12.27
CA ALA A 509 -8.69 24.51 -12.47
C ALA A 509 -8.44 24.23 -13.96
N LYS A 510 -9.51 24.11 -14.75
CA LYS A 510 -9.48 23.95 -16.21
C LYS A 510 -8.72 25.09 -16.89
N LYS A 511 -9.05 26.34 -16.54
CA LYS A 511 -8.41 27.54 -17.10
C LYS A 511 -6.90 27.59 -16.84
N HIS A 512 -6.47 27.04 -15.70
CA HIS A 512 -5.07 27.09 -15.24
C HIS A 512 -4.31 25.77 -15.46
N GLY A 513 -4.92 24.75 -16.06
CA GLY A 513 -4.31 23.45 -16.31
C GLY A 513 -3.95 22.68 -15.03
N LEU A 514 -4.70 22.89 -13.95
CA LEU A 514 -4.47 22.26 -12.65
C LEU A 514 -5.23 20.94 -12.54
N CYS A 515 -4.65 19.94 -11.88
CA CYS A 515 -5.38 18.74 -11.49
C CYS A 515 -6.48 19.10 -10.48
N PHE A 516 -7.73 18.71 -10.76
CA PHE A 516 -8.87 19.04 -9.92
C PHE A 516 -9.27 17.88 -9.01
N ILE A 517 -9.22 18.12 -7.71
CA ILE A 517 -9.59 17.15 -6.66
C ILE A 517 -10.81 17.70 -5.94
N CYS A 518 -11.86 16.88 -5.79
CA CYS A 518 -13.06 17.21 -5.05
C CYS A 518 -13.23 16.24 -3.88
N ALA A 519 -13.29 16.75 -2.66
CA ALA A 519 -13.63 15.97 -1.47
C ALA A 519 -15.02 16.38 -0.97
N SER A 520 -15.99 15.48 -1.06
CA SER A 520 -17.36 15.71 -0.61
C SER A 520 -17.84 14.57 0.25
N HIS A 521 -18.27 14.85 1.48
CA HIS A 521 -18.65 13.78 2.39
C HIS A 521 -19.80 12.92 1.83
N TYR A 522 -20.82 13.54 1.26
CA TYR A 522 -21.88 12.83 0.54
C TYR A 522 -21.44 12.42 -0.88
N PRO A 523 -22.00 11.31 -1.41
CA PRO A 523 -21.67 10.85 -2.75
C PRO A 523 -22.13 11.86 -3.82
N VAL A 524 -21.44 11.86 -4.97
CA VAL A 524 -21.75 12.70 -6.15
C VAL A 524 -23.21 12.55 -6.58
N SER A 525 -23.80 11.36 -6.43
CA SER A 525 -25.22 11.11 -6.70
C SER A 525 -26.18 11.96 -5.86
N ALA A 526 -25.78 12.33 -4.64
CA ALA A 526 -26.61 13.09 -3.72
C ALA A 526 -26.38 14.60 -3.83
N CYS A 527 -25.19 15.02 -4.25
CA CYS A 527 -24.74 16.41 -4.16
C CYS A 527 -24.51 17.13 -5.50
N LEU A 528 -24.37 16.37 -6.59
CA LEU A 528 -24.11 16.86 -7.95
C LEU A 528 -24.99 16.12 -8.99
N ASP A 529 -26.18 15.67 -8.61
CA ASP A 529 -27.15 14.99 -9.49
C ASP A 529 -26.54 13.81 -10.28
N ASN A 530 -25.62 13.07 -9.64
CA ASN A 530 -24.90 11.95 -10.26
C ASN A 530 -24.08 12.35 -11.51
N HIS A 531 -23.79 13.64 -11.69
CA HIS A 531 -22.95 14.17 -12.75
C HIS A 531 -21.47 14.05 -12.37
N TYR A 532 -20.70 13.33 -13.20
CA TYR A 532 -19.26 13.19 -13.03
C TYR A 532 -18.52 13.92 -14.16
N ASP A 533 -17.61 14.80 -13.79
CA ASP A 533 -16.61 15.36 -14.68
C ASP A 533 -15.42 14.39 -14.77
N LYS A 534 -15.11 13.91 -15.97
CA LYS A 534 -13.97 13.00 -16.25
C LYS A 534 -12.62 13.52 -15.76
N GLU A 535 -12.51 14.83 -15.60
CA GLU A 535 -11.32 15.54 -15.17
C GLU A 535 -11.23 15.60 -13.64
N THR A 536 -12.26 15.21 -12.90
CA THR A 536 -12.28 15.34 -11.45
C THR A 536 -11.88 14.03 -10.76
N ILE A 537 -11.06 14.15 -9.73
CA ILE A 537 -10.80 13.06 -8.77
C ILE A 537 -11.68 13.29 -7.54
N TYR A 538 -12.67 12.42 -7.35
CA TYR A 538 -13.63 12.50 -6.25
C TYR A 538 -13.18 11.66 -5.06
N PHE A 539 -13.28 12.22 -3.86
CA PHE A 539 -13.25 11.52 -2.58
C PHE A 539 -14.63 11.69 -1.93
N THR A 540 -15.27 10.57 -1.57
CA THR A 540 -16.61 10.61 -0.96
C THR A 540 -16.80 9.59 0.16
N GLY A 541 -17.79 9.83 1.04
CA GLY A 541 -18.13 9.01 2.20
C GLY A 541 -19.64 8.72 2.36
N HIS A 542 -20.14 8.86 3.59
CA HIS A 542 -21.54 8.81 4.02
C HIS A 542 -22.28 7.46 3.94
N THR A 543 -22.08 6.71 2.85
CA THR A 543 -22.88 5.50 2.54
C THR A 543 -22.53 4.27 3.38
N HIS A 544 -21.38 4.27 4.04
CA HIS A 544 -20.72 3.13 4.71
C HIS A 544 -20.44 1.96 3.75
N ILE A 545 -20.51 2.22 2.45
CA ILE A 545 -20.34 1.23 1.38
C ILE A 545 -19.09 1.61 0.61
N ASN A 546 -18.04 0.84 0.86
CA ASN A 546 -16.75 1.09 0.23
C ASN A 546 -16.77 0.82 -1.28
N GLU A 547 -16.51 1.84 -2.09
CA GLU A 547 -16.47 1.78 -3.56
C GLU A 547 -15.21 2.46 -4.12
N PHE A 548 -14.59 1.88 -5.15
CA PHE A 548 -13.51 2.51 -5.91
C PHE A 548 -13.76 2.28 -7.38
N ILE A 549 -13.80 3.38 -8.13
CA ILE A 549 -14.00 3.38 -9.58
C ILE A 549 -12.93 4.25 -10.19
N LYS A 550 -12.18 3.72 -11.14
CA LYS A 550 -11.32 4.50 -12.01
C LYS A 550 -11.52 4.00 -13.43
N ASN A 551 -12.29 4.75 -14.20
CA ASN A 551 -12.53 4.50 -15.62
C ASN A 551 -12.39 5.80 -16.42
N GLU A 552 -12.69 5.79 -17.71
CA GLU A 552 -12.61 6.98 -18.56
C GLU A 552 -13.62 8.08 -18.21
N GLU A 553 -14.70 7.71 -17.51
CA GLU A 553 -15.82 8.58 -17.21
C GLU A 553 -15.66 9.25 -15.85
N LYS A 554 -15.08 8.54 -14.88
CA LYS A 554 -14.95 9.02 -13.50
C LYS A 554 -13.82 8.35 -12.71
N VAL A 555 -13.30 9.11 -11.76
CA VAL A 555 -12.35 8.65 -10.74
C VAL A 555 -12.94 8.93 -9.36
N VAL A 556 -13.36 7.88 -8.66
CA VAL A 556 -14.05 7.95 -7.36
C VAL A 556 -13.31 7.08 -6.34
N TYR A 557 -12.87 7.72 -5.27
CA TYR A 557 -12.27 7.12 -4.09
C TYR A 557 -13.24 7.20 -2.91
N ALA A 558 -14.08 6.17 -2.77
CA ALA A 558 -15.02 6.01 -1.66
C ALA A 558 -14.74 4.71 -0.89
N ASP A 559 -13.53 4.14 -1.03
CA ASP A 559 -13.23 2.80 -0.52
C ASP A 559 -12.53 2.77 0.84
N ASN A 560 -12.53 3.89 1.58
CA ASN A 560 -12.01 3.96 2.95
C ASN A 560 -13.01 4.47 3.99
N GLN A 561 -14.29 4.14 3.80
CA GLN A 561 -15.39 4.29 4.77
C GLN A 561 -15.32 3.20 5.83
N ILE A 562 -14.99 3.57 7.07
CA ILE A 562 -14.80 2.65 8.19
C ILE A 562 -16.15 2.25 8.78
N GLY A 563 -17.08 3.20 8.93
CA GLY A 563 -18.37 3.01 9.59
C GLY A 563 -18.20 2.47 11.01
N TYR A 564 -19.11 1.58 11.46
CA TYR A 564 -19.23 1.21 12.88
C TYR A 564 -18.62 -0.14 13.31
N LYS A 565 -18.16 -0.95 12.36
CA LYS A 565 -17.88 -2.39 12.58
C LYS A 565 -16.41 -2.79 12.40
N SER A 566 -15.57 -1.93 11.83
CA SER A 566 -14.17 -2.21 11.56
C SER A 566 -13.27 -1.42 12.50
N ASN A 567 -12.31 -2.07 13.14
CA ASN A 567 -11.26 -1.41 13.91
C ASN A 567 -9.91 -1.31 13.16
N ASP A 568 -9.96 -1.53 11.84
CA ASP A 568 -8.80 -1.48 10.94
C ASP A 568 -8.73 -0.10 10.29
N ILE A 569 -8.29 0.89 11.08
CA ILE A 569 -8.31 2.32 10.70
C ILE A 569 -6.91 2.75 10.27
N TYR A 570 -6.74 2.89 8.95
CA TYR A 570 -5.51 3.34 8.29
C TYR A 570 -5.88 4.20 7.08
N PHE A 571 -5.00 5.10 6.66
CA PHE A 571 -5.19 5.80 5.39
C PHE A 571 -5.03 4.83 4.22
N LYS A 572 -5.90 4.97 3.23
CA LYS A 572 -5.66 4.45 1.88
C LYS A 572 -4.91 5.47 1.05
N LYS A 573 -4.27 4.97 -0.01
CA LYS A 573 -3.49 5.78 -0.95
C LYS A 573 -4.25 5.97 -2.25
N ALA A 574 -4.31 7.20 -2.70
CA ALA A 574 -4.77 7.62 -4.01
C ALA A 574 -3.61 8.35 -4.72
N THR A 575 -3.61 8.30 -6.06
CA THR A 575 -2.60 8.98 -6.87
C THR A 575 -3.28 9.70 -8.02
N THR A 576 -2.82 10.91 -8.33
CA THR A 576 -3.31 11.66 -9.50
C THR A 576 -2.82 11.06 -10.83
N GLY A 577 -1.68 10.38 -10.81
CA GLY A 577 -1.11 9.69 -11.98
C GLY A 577 -1.60 8.25 -12.21
N LEU A 578 -0.95 7.56 -13.17
CA LEU A 578 -1.19 6.15 -13.46
C LEU A 578 -0.79 5.26 -12.28
N TYR A 579 -1.64 4.29 -11.97
CA TYR A 579 -1.19 3.12 -11.22
C TYR A 579 -0.32 2.29 -12.16
N LEU A 580 0.83 1.82 -11.68
CA LEU A 580 1.68 0.95 -12.49
C LEU A 580 1.12 -0.47 -12.42
N ASN A 581 1.06 -1.14 -13.57
CA ASN A 581 0.83 -2.57 -13.59
C ASN A 581 2.05 -3.26 -12.97
N PRO A 582 1.92 -3.93 -11.79
CA PRO A 582 3.06 -4.58 -11.14
C PRO A 582 3.66 -5.72 -11.96
N TYR A 583 2.94 -6.18 -12.99
CA TYR A 583 3.33 -7.23 -13.92
C TYR A 583 3.62 -6.70 -15.34
N GLY A 584 3.66 -5.38 -15.53
CA GLY A 584 3.83 -4.72 -16.83
C GLY A 584 5.14 -5.11 -17.50
N GLU A 585 6.24 -5.05 -16.76
CA GLU A 585 7.60 -5.33 -17.26
C GLU A 585 7.95 -6.83 -17.33
N LEU A 586 7.06 -7.72 -16.86
CA LEU A 586 7.32 -9.16 -16.92
C LEU A 586 7.30 -9.65 -18.38
N GLY A 587 8.19 -10.58 -18.72
CA GLY A 587 8.04 -11.36 -19.95
C GLY A 587 6.79 -12.25 -19.91
N GLU A 588 6.48 -12.89 -21.02
CA GLU A 588 5.45 -13.93 -21.01
C GLU A 588 5.91 -15.14 -20.19
N GLY A 589 5.05 -15.66 -19.33
CA GLY A 589 5.46 -16.70 -18.40
C GLY A 589 4.58 -16.86 -17.16
N LEU A 590 4.99 -17.81 -16.34
CA LEU A 590 4.39 -18.12 -15.05
C LEU A 590 5.32 -17.63 -13.94
N TYR A 591 4.82 -16.77 -13.06
CA TYR A 591 5.61 -16.15 -11.99
C TYR A 591 4.94 -16.34 -10.65
N LYS A 592 5.75 -16.53 -9.60
CA LYS A 592 5.24 -16.51 -8.23
C LYS A 592 4.97 -15.07 -7.82
N THR A 593 3.78 -14.80 -7.30
CA THR A 593 3.34 -13.44 -6.93
C THR A 593 2.91 -13.35 -5.47
N SER A 594 2.85 -12.13 -4.95
CA SER A 594 2.31 -11.83 -3.62
C SER A 594 0.86 -11.35 -3.67
N VAL A 595 0.19 -11.37 -2.50
CA VAL A 595 -1.15 -10.76 -2.34
C VAL A 595 -1.08 -9.24 -2.52
N ASN A 596 0.03 -8.59 -2.15
CA ASN A 596 0.18 -7.15 -2.32
C ASN A 596 0.24 -6.77 -3.80
N ASP A 597 1.07 -7.44 -4.60
CA ASP A 597 1.17 -7.18 -6.04
C ASP A 597 -0.18 -7.44 -6.73
N TYR A 598 -0.92 -8.46 -6.28
CA TYR A 598 -2.27 -8.72 -6.76
C TYR A 598 -3.26 -7.59 -6.41
N LEU A 599 -3.19 -7.02 -5.21
CA LEU A 599 -4.01 -5.87 -4.82
C LEU A 599 -3.65 -4.61 -5.62
N GLU A 600 -2.36 -4.37 -5.85
CA GLU A 600 -1.87 -3.26 -6.69
C GLU A 600 -2.29 -3.44 -8.15
N PHE A 601 -2.28 -4.65 -8.68
CA PHE A 601 -2.79 -4.94 -10.02
C PHE A 601 -4.29 -4.62 -10.14
N TYR A 602 -5.07 -4.91 -9.11
CA TYR A 602 -6.48 -4.55 -9.11
C TYR A 602 -6.72 -3.04 -8.97
N ARG A 603 -5.85 -2.32 -8.25
CA ARG A 603 -5.82 -0.86 -8.29
C ARG A 603 -5.51 -0.33 -9.68
N TYR A 604 -4.56 -0.95 -10.38
CA TYR A 604 -4.20 -0.61 -11.75
C TYR A 604 -5.38 -0.71 -12.72
N ILE A 605 -6.13 -1.81 -12.71
CA ILE A 605 -7.32 -1.97 -13.56
C ILE A 605 -8.57 -1.24 -13.03
N GLY A 606 -8.43 -0.42 -11.98
CA GLY A 606 -9.51 0.41 -11.45
C GLY A 606 -10.60 -0.35 -10.66
N GLU A 607 -10.32 -1.55 -10.13
CA GLU A 607 -11.30 -2.39 -9.42
C GLU A 607 -10.94 -2.65 -7.95
N LYS A 608 -11.97 -2.73 -7.11
CA LYS A 608 -11.84 -3.08 -5.69
C LYS A 608 -12.14 -4.56 -5.43
N ILE A 609 -11.24 -5.24 -4.72
CA ILE A 609 -11.38 -6.66 -4.35
C ILE A 609 -11.21 -6.96 -2.84
N GLY A 610 -11.31 -5.90 -2.03
CA GLY A 610 -11.10 -5.97 -0.58
C GLY A 610 -9.62 -5.91 -0.19
N ASN A 611 -9.30 -6.23 1.07
CA ASN A 611 -7.94 -6.11 1.65
C ASN A 611 -7.11 -7.39 1.57
N GLY A 612 -7.50 -8.36 0.73
CA GLY A 612 -6.78 -9.62 0.56
C GLY A 612 -6.80 -10.57 1.77
N LYS A 613 -7.57 -10.29 2.84
CA LYS A 613 -7.60 -11.10 4.07
C LYS A 613 -7.88 -12.59 3.83
N LEU A 614 -8.81 -12.92 2.92
CA LEU A 614 -9.12 -14.31 2.57
C LEU A 614 -7.94 -15.02 1.89
N LEU A 615 -7.26 -14.34 0.96
CA LEU A 615 -6.08 -14.87 0.28
C LEU A 615 -4.92 -15.04 1.26
N ASN A 616 -4.65 -14.02 2.08
CA ASN A 616 -3.65 -14.08 3.14
C ASN A 616 -3.91 -15.29 4.05
N ASN A 617 -5.14 -15.49 4.52
CA ASN A 617 -5.52 -16.65 5.34
C ASN A 617 -5.23 -17.99 4.65
N ARG A 618 -5.45 -18.09 3.33
CA ARG A 618 -5.18 -19.33 2.57
C ARG A 618 -3.68 -19.60 2.40
N LEU A 619 -2.84 -18.56 2.41
CA LEU A 619 -1.40 -18.64 2.23
C LEU A 619 -0.62 -18.83 3.55
N LYS A 620 -1.24 -18.60 4.72
CA LYS A 620 -0.59 -18.62 6.05
C LYS A 620 0.25 -19.88 6.35
N ASN A 621 -0.17 -21.04 5.85
CA ASN A 621 0.44 -22.32 6.24
C ASN A 621 1.64 -22.71 5.37
N GLY A 622 2.07 -21.88 4.40
CA GLY A 622 3.24 -22.14 3.54
C GLY A 622 3.08 -23.27 2.51
N ASP A 623 2.04 -24.11 2.60
CA ASP A 623 1.71 -25.20 1.66
C ASP A 623 0.92 -24.72 0.42
N THR A 624 0.75 -23.41 0.26
CA THR A 624 0.06 -22.82 -0.90
C THR A 624 0.92 -21.74 -1.53
N ASP A 625 1.20 -21.91 -2.82
CA ASP A 625 1.88 -20.92 -3.64
C ASP A 625 0.86 -20.11 -4.44
N PHE A 626 1.15 -18.84 -4.67
CA PHE A 626 0.32 -17.93 -5.47
C PHE A 626 1.07 -17.54 -6.74
N TYR A 627 0.43 -17.70 -7.90
CA TYR A 627 1.02 -17.48 -9.20
C TYR A 627 0.21 -16.47 -10.02
N VAL A 628 0.94 -15.70 -10.83
CA VAL A 628 0.41 -14.95 -11.97
C VAL A 628 0.95 -15.58 -13.25
N LEU A 629 0.06 -15.84 -14.20
CA LEU A 629 0.38 -16.25 -15.56
C LEU A 629 0.16 -15.03 -16.46
N LYS A 630 1.22 -14.58 -17.14
CA LYS A 630 1.17 -13.51 -18.14
C LYS A 630 1.39 -14.12 -19.53
N ARG A 631 0.46 -13.89 -20.45
CA ARG A 631 0.56 -14.37 -21.82
C ARG A 631 -0.23 -13.46 -22.75
N LYS A 632 0.39 -12.98 -23.84
CA LYS A 632 -0.20 -12.05 -24.82
C LYS A 632 -0.86 -10.80 -24.21
N GLY A 633 -0.29 -10.27 -23.13
CA GLY A 633 -0.85 -9.13 -22.39
C GLY A 633 -2.00 -9.46 -21.43
N TYR A 634 -2.43 -10.74 -21.35
CA TYR A 634 -3.47 -11.21 -20.43
C TYR A 634 -2.89 -11.83 -19.16
N TYR A 635 -3.65 -11.73 -18.07
CA TYR A 635 -3.27 -12.15 -16.74
C TYR A 635 -4.23 -13.19 -16.17
N GLY A 636 -3.71 -14.31 -15.67
CA GLY A 636 -4.45 -15.31 -14.89
C GLY A 636 -3.81 -15.53 -13.52
N PHE A 637 -4.62 -15.61 -12.47
CA PHE A 637 -4.14 -15.74 -11.09
C PHE A 637 -4.53 -17.07 -10.47
N PHE A 638 -3.57 -17.82 -9.94
CA PHE A 638 -3.78 -19.20 -9.50
C PHE A 638 -3.14 -19.51 -8.16
N LEU A 639 -3.89 -20.20 -7.29
CA LEU A 639 -3.36 -20.82 -6.08
C LEU A 639 -3.05 -22.29 -6.35
N LEU A 640 -1.84 -22.71 -5.98
CA LEU A 640 -1.40 -24.10 -6.02
C LEU A 640 -1.20 -24.59 -4.59
N ARG A 641 -1.99 -25.57 -4.18
CA ARG A 641 -1.80 -26.26 -2.89
C ARG A 641 -1.15 -27.62 -3.11
N LYS A 642 -0.05 -27.91 -2.42
CA LYS A 642 0.76 -29.11 -2.67
C LYS A 642 0.23 -30.34 -1.93
N THR A 643 -0.36 -30.16 -0.75
CA THR A 643 -0.79 -31.28 0.11
C THR A 643 -2.19 -31.10 0.71
N GLY A 644 -2.69 -32.16 1.36
CA GLY A 644 -3.98 -32.17 2.06
C GLY A 644 -5.22 -32.35 1.17
N VAL A 645 -6.41 -32.30 1.80
CA VAL A 645 -7.71 -32.53 1.14
C VAL A 645 -8.02 -31.49 0.07
N SER A 646 -7.41 -30.30 0.16
CA SER A 646 -7.55 -29.21 -0.80
C SER A 646 -6.40 -29.13 -1.83
N LYS A 647 -5.52 -30.15 -1.89
CA LYS A 647 -4.43 -30.28 -2.87
C LYS A 647 -4.90 -30.00 -4.29
N GLY A 648 -4.09 -29.24 -5.04
CA GLY A 648 -4.25 -28.95 -6.47
C GLY A 648 -4.43 -27.46 -6.77
N ILE A 649 -4.91 -27.15 -7.97
CA ILE A 649 -4.96 -25.77 -8.51
C ILE A 649 -6.35 -25.13 -8.34
N SER A 650 -6.37 -23.84 -8.00
CA SER A 650 -7.57 -22.99 -7.93
C SER A 650 -7.32 -21.67 -8.66
N ILE A 651 -8.30 -21.18 -9.40
CA ILE A 651 -8.26 -19.81 -9.96
C ILE A 651 -8.69 -18.80 -8.90
N VAL A 652 -8.05 -17.64 -8.91
CA VAL A 652 -8.37 -16.48 -8.07
C VAL A 652 -9.18 -15.49 -8.89
N ASN A 653 -10.37 -15.16 -8.39
CA ASN A 653 -11.31 -14.25 -9.03
C ASN A 653 -11.70 -13.16 -8.04
N GLY A 654 -11.06 -12.00 -8.13
CA GLY A 654 -11.49 -10.80 -7.42
C GLY A 654 -11.57 -10.93 -5.89
N GLY A 655 -10.75 -11.79 -5.29
CA GLY A 655 -10.75 -12.09 -3.85
C GLY A 655 -11.45 -13.41 -3.47
N ALA A 656 -12.29 -13.96 -4.35
CA ALA A 656 -12.79 -15.32 -4.27
C ALA A 656 -11.83 -16.32 -4.94
N THR A 657 -12.00 -17.61 -4.65
CA THR A 657 -11.20 -18.67 -5.28
C THR A 657 -12.11 -19.82 -5.69
N LYS A 658 -11.92 -20.37 -6.89
CA LYS A 658 -12.64 -21.55 -7.36
C LYS A 658 -11.65 -22.68 -7.61
N LYS A 659 -11.91 -23.84 -7.01
CA LYS A 659 -11.12 -25.06 -7.25
C LYS A 659 -11.30 -25.49 -8.69
N LEU A 660 -10.19 -25.68 -9.41
CA LEU A 660 -10.21 -26.20 -10.79
C LEU A 660 -10.02 -27.71 -10.76
N THR A 661 -8.89 -28.15 -10.21
CA THR A 661 -8.50 -29.56 -10.24
C THR A 661 -7.71 -29.96 -9.01
N SER A 662 -7.70 -31.26 -8.71
CA SER A 662 -6.80 -31.84 -7.72
C SER A 662 -5.36 -32.03 -8.23
N SER A 663 -5.13 -31.88 -9.54
CA SER A 663 -3.79 -31.83 -10.12
C SER A 663 -2.99 -30.63 -9.61
N THR A 664 -1.67 -30.82 -9.52
CA THR A 664 -0.68 -29.78 -9.19
C THR A 664 0.16 -29.36 -10.39
N GLU A 665 -0.18 -29.81 -11.60
CA GLU A 665 0.55 -29.54 -12.84
C GLU A 665 0.18 -28.17 -13.42
N MET A 666 0.96 -27.13 -13.08
CA MET A 666 0.71 -25.77 -13.59
C MET A 666 1.07 -25.62 -15.08
N SER A 667 1.95 -26.46 -15.62
CA SER A 667 2.28 -26.48 -17.05
C SER A 667 1.05 -26.69 -17.93
N TRP A 668 0.14 -27.58 -17.52
CA TRP A 668 -1.12 -27.84 -18.21
C TRP A 668 -2.05 -26.61 -18.25
N VAL A 669 -2.06 -25.80 -17.18
CA VAL A 669 -2.79 -24.52 -17.17
C VAL A 669 -2.18 -23.56 -18.18
N CYS A 670 -0.85 -23.49 -18.26
CA CYS A 670 -0.14 -22.64 -19.23
C CYS A 670 -0.45 -23.08 -20.67
N GLU A 671 -0.40 -24.39 -20.97
CA GLU A 671 -0.68 -24.96 -22.29
C GLU A 671 -2.10 -24.67 -22.80
N ASN A 672 -3.09 -24.64 -21.90
CA ASN A 672 -4.50 -24.39 -22.26
C ASN A 672 -4.93 -22.93 -22.14
N PHE A 673 -4.06 -22.02 -21.68
CA PHE A 673 -4.43 -20.63 -21.42
C PHE A 673 -4.86 -19.90 -22.70
N ASP A 674 -4.09 -20.01 -23.78
CA ASP A 674 -4.38 -19.38 -25.08
C ASP A 674 -5.68 -19.94 -25.68
N ILE A 675 -5.93 -21.23 -25.52
CA ILE A 675 -7.12 -21.93 -26.04
C ILE A 675 -8.38 -21.42 -25.35
N ILE A 676 -8.36 -21.39 -24.02
CA ILE A 676 -9.50 -20.91 -23.23
C ILE A 676 -9.76 -19.44 -23.49
N LEU A 677 -8.70 -18.63 -23.55
CA LEU A 677 -8.80 -17.22 -23.86
C LEU A 677 -9.47 -17.01 -25.23
N SER A 678 -9.01 -17.73 -26.26
CA SER A 678 -9.58 -17.67 -27.61
C SER A 678 -11.07 -18.06 -27.63
N LYS A 679 -11.45 -19.17 -26.96
CA LYS A 679 -12.85 -19.63 -26.93
C LYS A 679 -13.77 -18.63 -26.22
N TYR A 680 -13.30 -18.02 -25.14
CA TYR A 680 -14.05 -16.96 -24.46
C TYR A 680 -14.16 -15.69 -25.31
N LEU A 681 -13.06 -15.19 -25.87
CA LEU A 681 -13.09 -13.98 -26.70
C LEU A 681 -13.97 -14.16 -27.94
N GLN A 682 -13.88 -15.32 -28.61
CA GLN A 682 -14.75 -15.66 -29.75
C GLN A 682 -16.24 -15.53 -29.40
N SER A 683 -16.63 -16.00 -28.20
CA SER A 683 -18.01 -15.97 -27.75
C SER A 683 -18.44 -14.61 -27.21
N MET A 684 -17.52 -13.86 -26.61
CA MET A 684 -17.81 -12.63 -25.87
C MET A 684 -17.70 -11.36 -26.72
N ILE A 685 -16.88 -11.33 -27.78
CA ILE A 685 -16.70 -10.13 -28.62
C ILE A 685 -18.03 -9.65 -29.24
N PRO A 686 -18.87 -10.52 -29.85
CA PRO A 686 -20.14 -10.08 -30.42
C PRO A 686 -21.08 -9.50 -29.36
N LEU A 687 -21.18 -10.18 -28.21
CA LEU A 687 -21.96 -9.71 -27.07
C LEU A 687 -21.45 -8.34 -26.59
N ARG A 688 -20.13 -8.18 -26.44
CA ARG A 688 -19.54 -6.93 -25.94
C ARG A 688 -19.80 -5.77 -26.89
N LYS A 689 -19.67 -5.97 -28.20
CA LYS A 689 -19.99 -4.93 -29.20
C LYS A 689 -21.44 -4.44 -29.08
N LEU A 690 -22.37 -5.38 -28.94
CA LEU A 690 -23.79 -5.07 -28.73
C LEU A 690 -24.02 -4.28 -27.43
N GLN A 691 -23.38 -4.71 -26.34
CA GLN A 691 -23.47 -4.05 -25.04
C GLN A 691 -22.90 -2.62 -25.07
N GLU A 692 -21.74 -2.43 -25.70
CA GLU A 692 -21.11 -1.11 -25.82
C GLU A 692 -21.95 -0.16 -26.68
N GLN A 693 -22.56 -0.66 -27.75
CA GLN A 693 -23.47 0.16 -28.55
C GLN A 693 -24.69 0.60 -27.74
N LEU A 694 -25.37 -0.33 -27.05
CA LEU A 694 -26.51 0.02 -26.18
C LEU A 694 -26.11 0.96 -25.04
N SER A 695 -24.96 0.72 -24.42
CA SER A 695 -24.40 1.60 -23.38
C SER A 695 -24.18 3.02 -23.90
N LYS A 696 -23.56 3.15 -25.08
CA LYS A 696 -23.33 4.44 -25.74
C LYS A 696 -24.63 5.17 -26.07
N GLU A 697 -25.61 4.46 -26.64
CA GLU A 697 -26.91 5.04 -26.98
C GLU A 697 -27.65 5.54 -25.73
N LEU A 698 -27.61 4.81 -24.61
CA LEU A 698 -28.17 5.26 -23.33
C LEU A 698 -27.45 6.51 -22.81
N LYS A 699 -26.11 6.51 -22.82
CA LYS A 699 -25.30 7.64 -22.34
C LYS A 699 -25.52 8.90 -23.17
N ASP A 700 -25.68 8.78 -24.49
CA ASP A 700 -26.03 9.89 -25.39
C ASP A 700 -27.37 10.56 -25.01
N LEU A 701 -28.30 9.78 -24.43
CA LEU A 701 -29.58 10.29 -23.91
C LEU A 701 -29.43 10.92 -22.52
N GLY A 702 -28.33 10.69 -21.80
CA GLY A 702 -28.11 11.11 -20.41
C GLY A 702 -28.49 10.05 -19.38
N LEU A 703 -28.55 8.78 -19.76
CA LEU A 703 -28.88 7.63 -18.92
C LEU A 703 -27.59 6.85 -18.52
N ASP A 704 -27.68 5.88 -17.59
CA ASP A 704 -26.50 5.25 -16.96
C ASP A 704 -25.63 4.45 -17.96
N GLY A 705 -26.24 3.50 -18.68
CA GLY A 705 -25.55 2.65 -19.65
C GLY A 705 -24.55 1.67 -19.02
N LYS A 706 -24.61 1.42 -17.71
CA LYS A 706 -23.65 0.56 -17.00
C LYS A 706 -23.84 -0.91 -17.38
N ILE A 707 -22.77 -1.54 -17.87
CA ILE A 707 -22.78 -2.95 -18.26
C ILE A 707 -22.36 -3.84 -17.08
N HIS A 708 -23.16 -4.85 -16.73
CA HIS A 708 -22.80 -5.90 -15.76
C HIS A 708 -23.36 -7.26 -16.14
N GLY A 709 -22.48 -8.18 -16.56
CA GLY A 709 -22.90 -9.48 -17.07
C GLY A 709 -23.66 -9.34 -18.38
N THR A 710 -24.89 -9.85 -18.46
CA THR A 710 -25.77 -9.68 -19.63
C THR A 710 -26.75 -8.51 -19.50
N ILE A 711 -26.58 -7.66 -18.49
CA ILE A 711 -27.48 -6.55 -18.17
C ILE A 711 -26.79 -5.23 -18.50
N ILE A 712 -27.54 -4.28 -19.07
CA ILE A 712 -27.15 -2.87 -19.18
C ILE A 712 -28.16 -2.03 -18.39
N ASP A 713 -27.69 -1.24 -17.43
CA ASP A 713 -28.54 -0.37 -16.62
C ASP A 713 -28.94 0.87 -17.43
N ILE A 714 -30.24 1.20 -17.41
CA ILE A 714 -30.81 2.42 -17.98
C ILE A 714 -30.81 3.49 -16.87
N ASP A 715 -31.33 3.12 -15.71
CA ASP A 715 -31.15 3.80 -14.43
C ASP A 715 -30.98 2.72 -13.34
N PHE A 716 -31.13 3.10 -12.07
CA PHE A 716 -31.02 2.15 -10.95
C PHE A 716 -32.09 1.03 -10.98
N PHE A 717 -33.26 1.26 -11.56
CA PHE A 717 -34.42 0.35 -11.54
C PHE A 717 -34.79 -0.24 -12.89
N HIS A 718 -34.35 0.34 -13.99
CA HIS A 718 -34.69 0.01 -15.36
C HIS A 718 -33.44 -0.53 -16.05
N HIS A 719 -33.61 -1.63 -16.77
CA HIS A 719 -32.50 -2.38 -17.29
C HIS A 719 -32.84 -2.99 -18.66
N ILE A 720 -31.79 -3.24 -19.43
CA ILE A 720 -31.81 -4.04 -20.65
C ILE A 720 -31.18 -5.40 -20.32
N MET A 721 -31.89 -6.49 -20.57
CA MET A 721 -31.36 -7.86 -20.50
C MET A 721 -31.07 -8.38 -21.91
N ILE A 722 -29.87 -8.91 -22.13
CA ILE A 722 -29.53 -9.71 -23.31
C ILE A 722 -29.57 -11.19 -22.90
N ASN A 723 -30.59 -11.93 -23.36
CA ASN A 723 -30.74 -13.33 -23.05
C ASN A 723 -30.05 -14.21 -24.10
N LEU A 724 -28.95 -14.87 -23.72
CA LEU A 724 -28.16 -15.71 -24.64
C LEU A 724 -28.76 -17.09 -24.88
N TYR A 725 -29.80 -17.50 -24.14
CA TYR A 725 -30.46 -18.79 -24.38
C TYR A 725 -31.38 -18.76 -25.59
N ASP A 726 -32.05 -17.62 -25.82
CA ASP A 726 -33.01 -17.41 -26.90
C ASP A 726 -32.65 -16.24 -27.81
N ASN A 727 -31.45 -15.66 -27.63
CA ASN A 727 -30.95 -14.48 -28.33
C ASN A 727 -31.90 -13.27 -28.31
N SER A 728 -32.72 -13.13 -27.26
CA SER A 728 -33.63 -11.99 -27.11
C SER A 728 -33.00 -10.82 -26.34
N ILE A 729 -33.45 -9.61 -26.65
CA ILE A 729 -33.16 -8.41 -25.85
C ILE A 729 -34.49 -7.94 -25.26
N SER A 730 -34.52 -7.66 -23.96
CA SER A 730 -35.74 -7.21 -23.28
C SER A 730 -35.48 -6.07 -22.32
N TYR A 731 -36.45 -5.15 -22.26
CA TYR A 731 -36.48 -4.10 -21.25
C TYR A 731 -37.24 -4.60 -20.02
N TYR A 732 -36.77 -4.25 -18.83
CA TYR A 732 -37.52 -4.54 -17.61
C TYR A 732 -37.27 -3.50 -16.52
N TYR A 733 -38.28 -3.34 -15.66
CA TYR A 733 -38.23 -2.60 -14.40
C TYR A 733 -38.09 -3.59 -13.24
N SER A 734 -37.23 -3.29 -12.26
CA SER A 734 -36.91 -4.12 -11.11
C SER A 734 -36.71 -3.25 -9.85
N PRO A 735 -37.76 -3.05 -9.03
CA PRO A 735 -37.67 -2.23 -7.82
C PRO A 735 -36.83 -2.89 -6.70
N TYR A 736 -36.69 -4.21 -6.73
CA TYR A 736 -35.91 -4.99 -5.76
C TYR A 736 -35.49 -6.34 -6.35
N PHE A 737 -34.46 -6.94 -5.75
CA PHE A 737 -33.86 -8.17 -6.27
C PHE A 737 -34.86 -9.33 -6.38
N GLY A 738 -35.00 -9.86 -7.59
CA GLY A 738 -35.77 -11.08 -7.85
C GLY A 738 -37.22 -10.85 -8.30
N ALA A 739 -37.60 -9.60 -8.61
CA ALA A 739 -38.89 -9.29 -9.21
C ALA A 739 -38.70 -8.36 -10.42
N VAL A 740 -39.34 -8.69 -11.54
CA VAL A 740 -39.22 -7.91 -12.78
C VAL A 740 -40.58 -7.63 -13.42
N GLU A 741 -40.75 -6.45 -14.00
CA GLU A 741 -41.87 -6.03 -14.84
C GLU A 741 -41.32 -5.83 -16.26
N SER A 742 -41.81 -6.59 -17.23
CA SER A 742 -41.33 -6.52 -18.62
C SER A 742 -41.87 -5.27 -19.30
N LEU A 743 -41.04 -4.60 -20.11
CA LEU A 743 -41.39 -3.42 -20.89
C LEU A 743 -41.18 -3.75 -22.38
N GLY A 744 -42.16 -3.43 -23.23
CA GLY A 744 -42.21 -3.90 -24.62
C GLY A 744 -41.38 -3.08 -25.61
N SER A 745 -41.07 -1.82 -25.26
CA SER A 745 -40.31 -0.89 -26.10
C SER A 745 -39.57 0.15 -25.26
N PHE A 746 -38.64 0.88 -25.86
CA PHE A 746 -37.96 1.99 -25.17
C PHE A 746 -38.93 3.15 -24.88
N ASP A 747 -39.96 3.38 -25.69
CA ASP A 747 -41.03 4.33 -25.35
C ASP A 747 -41.78 3.90 -24.07
N ASP A 748 -41.99 2.60 -23.87
CA ASP A 748 -42.58 2.09 -22.63
C ASP A 748 -41.62 2.21 -21.44
N VAL A 749 -40.31 2.19 -21.67
CA VAL A 749 -39.30 2.56 -20.66
C VAL A 749 -39.45 4.04 -20.30
N ILE A 750 -39.53 4.97 -21.25
CA ILE A 750 -39.70 6.40 -20.96
C ILE A 750 -41.04 6.66 -20.23
N LYS A 751 -42.12 5.98 -20.62
CA LYS A 751 -43.39 6.00 -19.88
C LYS A 751 -43.28 5.39 -18.48
N SER A 752 -42.45 4.37 -18.29
CA SER A 752 -42.20 3.76 -16.97
C SER A 752 -41.40 4.72 -16.09
N LEU A 753 -40.34 5.32 -16.63
CA LEU A 753 -39.56 6.37 -15.97
C LEU A 753 -40.46 7.50 -15.49
N SER A 754 -41.33 8.05 -16.35
CA SER A 754 -42.25 9.13 -15.97
C SER A 754 -43.26 8.72 -14.90
N ARG A 755 -43.91 7.54 -15.03
CA ARG A 755 -44.86 7.02 -14.05
C ARG A 755 -44.20 6.74 -12.70
N LYS A 756 -43.08 6.03 -12.68
CA LYS A 756 -42.45 5.53 -11.46
C LYS A 756 -41.60 6.60 -10.76
N HIS A 757 -40.93 7.51 -11.49
CA HIS A 757 -40.31 8.69 -10.88
C HIS A 757 -41.35 9.60 -10.22
N SER A 758 -42.51 9.83 -10.86
CA SER A 758 -43.57 10.67 -10.28
C SER A 758 -44.20 10.08 -9.01
N SER A 759 -44.14 8.76 -8.83
CA SER A 759 -44.63 8.09 -7.62
C SER A 759 -43.63 8.09 -6.46
N ILE A 760 -42.34 8.32 -6.75
CA ILE A 760 -41.25 8.37 -5.78
C ILE A 760 -40.94 9.82 -5.36
N LEU A 761 -41.22 10.80 -6.23
CA LEU A 761 -40.94 12.22 -6.03
C LEU A 761 -42.22 13.02 -5.78
N SER A 762 -42.30 13.77 -4.67
CA SER A 762 -43.35 14.76 -4.43
C SER A 762 -42.77 16.19 -4.47
N GLY A 763 -43.50 17.14 -5.08
CA GLY A 763 -43.12 18.56 -5.13
C GLY A 763 -42.30 18.99 -6.35
N ASN A 764 -41.45 20.03 -6.20
CA ASN A 764 -40.70 20.68 -7.28
C ASN A 764 -39.75 19.74 -8.06
N GLY A 765 -39.30 18.64 -7.46
CA GLY A 765 -38.50 17.61 -8.13
C GLY A 765 -39.25 16.89 -9.27
N ALA A 766 -40.58 16.79 -9.20
CA ALA A 766 -41.38 16.20 -10.28
C ALA A 766 -41.40 17.07 -11.54
N LEU A 767 -41.26 18.40 -11.41
CA LEU A 767 -41.26 19.33 -12.54
C LEU A 767 -39.91 19.30 -13.29
N ASP A 768 -38.81 19.12 -12.56
CA ASP A 768 -37.45 19.06 -13.13
C ASP A 768 -37.19 17.71 -13.81
N SER A 769 -37.62 16.60 -13.19
CA SER A 769 -37.61 15.28 -13.84
C SER A 769 -38.48 15.26 -15.10
N LYS A 770 -39.60 15.99 -15.14
CA LYS A 770 -40.43 16.06 -16.36
C LYS A 770 -39.69 16.76 -17.51
N LYS A 771 -38.97 17.85 -17.24
CA LYS A 771 -38.14 18.53 -18.26
C LYS A 771 -37.00 17.64 -18.75
N GLN A 772 -36.31 16.93 -17.85
CA GLN A 772 -35.27 15.98 -18.24
C GLN A 772 -35.84 14.84 -19.09
N LEU A 773 -37.00 14.30 -18.74
CA LEU A 773 -37.68 13.26 -19.52
C LEU A 773 -38.15 13.78 -20.90
N ASP A 774 -38.63 15.01 -20.99
CA ASP A 774 -38.98 15.64 -22.26
C ASP A 774 -37.73 15.78 -23.16
N ILE A 775 -36.58 16.16 -22.59
CA ILE A 775 -35.28 16.21 -23.31
C ILE A 775 -34.84 14.82 -23.76
N ILE A 776 -34.95 13.79 -22.90
CA ILE A 776 -34.63 12.41 -23.25
C ILE A 776 -35.52 11.92 -24.39
N GLN A 777 -36.83 12.17 -24.32
CA GLN A 777 -37.78 11.80 -25.35
C GLN A 777 -37.48 12.52 -26.68
N GLU A 778 -37.18 13.82 -26.64
CA GLU A 778 -36.82 14.59 -27.84
C GLU A 778 -35.56 14.04 -28.51
N LYS A 779 -34.48 13.82 -27.73
CA LYS A 779 -33.24 13.21 -28.23
C LYS A 779 -33.46 11.80 -28.76
N TYR A 780 -34.27 11.00 -28.08
CA TYR A 780 -34.63 9.66 -28.51
C TYR A 780 -35.37 9.71 -29.85
N ASN A 781 -36.40 10.55 -29.98
CA ASN A 781 -37.16 10.68 -31.22
C ASN A 781 -36.24 11.06 -32.40
N GLN A 782 -35.34 12.02 -32.21
CA GLN A 782 -34.36 12.42 -33.23
C GLN A 782 -33.41 11.27 -33.63
N LYS A 783 -32.93 10.48 -32.67
CA LYS A 783 -31.99 9.38 -32.92
C LYS A 783 -32.69 8.13 -33.47
N SER A 784 -33.96 7.92 -33.12
CA SER A 784 -34.77 6.75 -33.50
C SER A 784 -35.05 6.65 -35.00
N GLU A 785 -34.92 7.76 -35.74
CA GLU A 785 -35.00 7.79 -37.21
C GLU A 785 -33.86 7.02 -37.89
N ASN A 786 -32.73 6.81 -37.20
CA ASN A 786 -31.63 6.02 -37.72
C ASN A 786 -31.90 4.52 -37.49
N SER A 787 -32.00 3.75 -38.57
CA SER A 787 -32.24 2.30 -38.53
C SER A 787 -31.13 1.48 -37.82
N GLN A 788 -29.97 2.08 -37.56
CA GLN A 788 -28.88 1.46 -36.79
C GLN A 788 -28.96 1.73 -35.27
N TYR A 789 -29.93 2.54 -34.82
CA TYR A 789 -30.11 2.88 -33.41
C TYR A 789 -30.82 1.73 -32.68
N LEU A 790 -30.08 1.00 -31.84
CA LEU A 790 -30.55 -0.24 -31.25
C LEU A 790 -31.71 -0.05 -30.29
N LEU A 791 -31.71 1.02 -29.48
CA LEU A 791 -32.78 1.29 -28.53
C LEU A 791 -34.16 1.40 -29.20
N ALA A 792 -34.21 1.89 -30.45
CA ALA A 792 -35.45 1.97 -31.21
C ALA A 792 -35.79 0.65 -31.92
N SER A 793 -34.80 -0.19 -32.22
CA SER A 793 -34.99 -1.46 -32.94
C SER A 793 -35.49 -2.62 -32.07
N ILE A 794 -35.42 -2.48 -30.74
CA ILE A 794 -35.84 -3.51 -29.79
C ILE A 794 -37.35 -3.36 -29.54
N HIS A 795 -38.13 -4.25 -30.15
CA HIS A 795 -39.56 -4.42 -29.90
C HIS A 795 -39.84 -5.84 -29.40
N ASP A 796 -40.88 -6.01 -28.58
CA ASP A 796 -41.39 -7.28 -28.04
C ASP A 796 -40.84 -8.55 -28.73
N LYS A 797 -39.98 -9.29 -28.00
CA LYS A 797 -39.40 -10.60 -28.37
C LYS A 797 -39.22 -10.84 -29.88
N GLN A 798 -38.29 -10.16 -30.53
CA GLN A 798 -37.70 -10.62 -31.81
C GLN A 798 -36.38 -9.83 -32.06
N LEU A 799 -35.27 -10.36 -32.61
CA LEU A 799 -35.01 -11.42 -33.60
C LEU A 799 -33.54 -11.90 -33.54
N ILE A 800 -33.29 -13.21 -33.75
CA ILE A 800 -32.32 -13.76 -34.74
C ILE A 800 -32.92 -15.08 -35.28
N GLU A 801 -32.89 -15.28 -36.60
CA GLU A 801 -33.53 -16.35 -37.41
C GLU A 801 -33.66 -17.75 -36.77
N SER A 802 -34.90 -18.18 -36.49
CA SER A 802 -35.55 -19.38 -37.05
C SER A 802 -36.77 -19.82 -36.22
N TYR A 803 -37.82 -20.18 -36.96
CA TYR A 803 -39.05 -20.89 -36.58
C TYR A 803 -39.99 -20.29 -35.53
N GLU A 804 -41.12 -19.81 -36.08
CA GLU A 804 -42.48 -19.73 -35.54
C GLU A 804 -42.67 -20.02 -34.05
N GLN A 805 -43.07 -19.00 -33.28
CA GLN A 805 -44.02 -19.23 -32.19
C GLN A 805 -44.86 -18.00 -31.84
N LYS A 806 -46.11 -18.32 -31.51
CA LYS A 806 -47.29 -17.48 -31.28
C LYS A 806 -47.05 -16.25 -30.41
N THR A 807 -47.49 -15.12 -30.95
CA THR A 807 -47.85 -13.89 -30.23
C THR A 807 -48.76 -14.19 -29.05
N THR A 808 -48.25 -14.00 -27.83
CA THR A 808 -49.09 -13.78 -26.65
C THR A 808 -48.82 -12.36 -26.21
N GLU A 809 -49.80 -11.48 -26.41
CA GLU A 809 -49.80 -10.13 -25.85
C GLU A 809 -49.61 -10.21 -24.32
N ILE A 810 -48.61 -9.50 -23.78
CA ILE A 810 -48.49 -9.30 -22.33
C ILE A 810 -48.62 -7.81 -22.05
N LEU A 811 -49.87 -7.36 -21.97
CA LEU A 811 -50.25 -6.19 -21.16
C LEU A 811 -50.42 -6.67 -19.72
N THR A 812 -49.39 -6.55 -18.88
CA THR A 812 -49.59 -6.51 -17.42
C THR A 812 -48.45 -5.76 -16.73
N ASP A 813 -48.75 -4.64 -16.05
CA ASP A 813 -47.89 -3.96 -15.04
C ASP A 813 -47.65 -4.88 -13.80
N LYS A 814 -47.41 -6.18 -13.99
CA LYS A 814 -47.36 -7.20 -12.93
C LYS A 814 -45.94 -7.69 -12.75
N LEU A 815 -45.39 -7.43 -11.56
CA LEU A 815 -44.10 -7.96 -11.14
C LEU A 815 -44.11 -9.50 -11.12
N VAL A 816 -43.20 -10.12 -11.86
CA VAL A 816 -43.00 -11.57 -11.91
C VAL A 816 -41.74 -11.95 -11.12
N PRO A 817 -41.80 -12.94 -10.22
CA PRO A 817 -40.64 -13.41 -9.49
C PRO A 817 -39.67 -14.17 -10.42
N VAL A 818 -38.37 -13.91 -10.28
CA VAL A 818 -37.31 -14.55 -11.08
C VAL A 818 -36.22 -15.17 -10.20
N SER A 819 -35.68 -16.31 -10.65
CA SER A 819 -34.56 -16.96 -9.97
C SER A 819 -33.28 -16.14 -10.13
N ARG A 820 -32.68 -15.77 -9.00
CA ARG A 820 -31.37 -15.09 -8.97
C ARG A 820 -30.20 -16.05 -9.22
N THR A 821 -30.43 -17.34 -9.03
CA THR A 821 -29.38 -18.37 -9.04
C THR A 821 -29.36 -19.25 -10.27
N GLY A 822 -30.51 -19.47 -10.91
CA GLY A 822 -30.64 -20.30 -12.11
C GLY A 822 -30.78 -19.50 -13.41
N LYS A 823 -30.67 -20.20 -14.54
CA LYS A 823 -30.87 -19.67 -15.90
C LYS A 823 -30.01 -18.43 -16.20
N ILE A 824 -30.59 -17.41 -16.84
CA ILE A 824 -29.88 -16.24 -17.38
C ILE A 824 -29.16 -15.41 -16.31
N TYR A 825 -29.71 -15.25 -15.11
CA TYR A 825 -29.05 -14.51 -14.03
C TYR A 825 -27.84 -15.27 -13.44
N GLY A 826 -27.84 -16.62 -13.53
CA GLY A 826 -26.68 -17.44 -13.24
C GLY A 826 -25.57 -17.25 -14.28
N LEU A 827 -25.94 -17.31 -15.56
CA LEU A 827 -25.03 -17.09 -16.68
C LEU A 827 -24.44 -15.67 -16.69
N SER A 828 -25.29 -14.65 -16.48
CA SER A 828 -24.92 -13.24 -16.37
C SER A 828 -23.83 -13.02 -15.32
N ARG A 829 -23.92 -13.67 -14.16
CA ARG A 829 -22.87 -13.60 -13.13
C ARG A 829 -21.53 -14.17 -13.58
N ASN A 830 -21.52 -15.23 -14.39
CA ASN A 830 -20.29 -15.77 -14.97
C ASN A 830 -19.72 -14.83 -16.05
N ILE A 831 -20.59 -14.31 -16.93
CA ILE A 831 -20.24 -13.35 -17.98
C ILE A 831 -19.65 -12.07 -17.38
N ASN A 832 -20.19 -11.60 -16.26
CA ASN A 832 -19.64 -10.44 -15.54
C ASN A 832 -18.16 -10.67 -15.17
N GLN A 833 -17.76 -11.90 -14.82
CA GLN A 833 -16.36 -12.21 -14.55
C GLN A 833 -15.51 -12.21 -15.83
N LEU A 834 -16.05 -12.69 -16.95
CA LEU A 834 -15.37 -12.72 -18.25
C LEU A 834 -15.26 -11.34 -18.91
N GLN A 835 -16.12 -10.38 -18.56
CA GLN A 835 -16.02 -9.01 -19.08
C GLN A 835 -14.68 -8.34 -18.74
N ARG A 836 -13.96 -8.80 -17.72
CA ARG A 836 -12.61 -8.31 -17.39
C ARG A 836 -11.53 -8.68 -18.40
N LEU A 837 -11.86 -9.56 -19.35
CA LEU A 837 -11.04 -9.79 -20.53
C LEU A 837 -10.96 -8.54 -21.43
N PHE A 838 -11.92 -7.61 -21.33
CA PHE A 838 -11.93 -6.37 -22.11
C PHE A 838 -11.46 -5.16 -21.29
N SER A 839 -11.83 -5.08 -20.01
CA SER A 839 -11.53 -3.89 -19.19
C SER A 839 -10.17 -3.93 -18.48
N GLY A 840 -9.55 -5.11 -18.32
CA GLY A 840 -8.27 -5.23 -17.60
C GLY A 840 -7.39 -6.40 -18.05
N HIS A 841 -7.73 -7.03 -19.18
CA HIS A 841 -7.06 -8.22 -19.70
C HIS A 841 -6.87 -9.34 -18.65
N VAL A 842 -7.87 -9.57 -17.80
CA VAL A 842 -7.80 -10.56 -16.69
C VAL A 842 -8.72 -11.74 -16.91
N LEU A 843 -8.16 -12.94 -16.90
CA LEU A 843 -8.92 -14.19 -16.89
C LEU A 843 -9.31 -14.56 -15.45
N ARG A 844 -10.61 -14.46 -15.14
CA ARG A 844 -11.18 -14.77 -13.81
C ARG A 844 -11.92 -16.10 -13.74
N LEU A 845 -12.16 -16.75 -14.87
CA LEU A 845 -12.79 -18.07 -14.98
C LEU A 845 -11.96 -18.95 -15.91
N PHE A 846 -11.86 -20.23 -15.58
CA PHE A 846 -11.13 -21.23 -16.33
C PHE A 846 -12.01 -22.47 -16.39
N ASP A 847 -12.75 -22.63 -17.48
CA ASP A 847 -13.67 -23.75 -17.68
C ASP A 847 -12.92 -24.95 -18.28
N LEU A 848 -12.95 -26.06 -17.56
CA LEU A 848 -12.25 -27.29 -17.94
C LEU A 848 -12.87 -27.98 -19.15
N SER A 849 -14.13 -27.69 -19.48
CA SER A 849 -14.74 -28.21 -20.71
C SER A 849 -14.16 -27.59 -21.97
N LEU A 850 -13.43 -26.48 -21.85
CA LEU A 850 -12.84 -25.75 -22.98
C LEU A 850 -11.38 -26.13 -23.26
N THR A 851 -10.75 -26.95 -22.40
CA THR A 851 -9.37 -27.41 -22.58
C THR A 851 -9.25 -28.45 -23.69
N GLU A 852 -8.11 -28.51 -24.35
CA GLU A 852 -7.84 -29.50 -25.43
C GLU A 852 -6.83 -30.56 -25.03
N THR A 853 -6.05 -30.30 -23.98
CA THR A 853 -5.20 -31.31 -23.35
C THR A 853 -5.68 -31.60 -21.93
N SER A 854 -5.33 -32.78 -21.43
CA SER A 854 -5.60 -33.21 -20.06
C SER A 854 -4.31 -33.29 -19.25
N PRO A 855 -4.35 -32.99 -17.94
CA PRO A 855 -3.21 -33.26 -17.07
C PRO A 855 -2.97 -34.77 -16.96
N LYS A 856 -1.81 -35.18 -16.44
CA LYS A 856 -1.57 -36.61 -16.17
C LYS A 856 -2.60 -37.16 -15.19
N SER A 857 -3.04 -38.39 -15.40
CA SER A 857 -3.98 -39.08 -14.50
C SER A 857 -3.49 -39.01 -13.05
N PHE A 858 -4.34 -38.49 -12.16
CA PHE A 858 -3.99 -38.22 -10.75
C PHE A 858 -5.00 -38.82 -9.77
N ARG A 859 -6.11 -39.39 -10.26
CA ARG A 859 -7.11 -40.11 -9.45
C ARG A 859 -6.90 -41.62 -9.57
N HIS A 860 -6.83 -42.29 -8.43
CA HIS A 860 -6.83 -43.76 -8.37
C HIS A 860 -8.23 -44.37 -8.51
N THR A 861 -9.28 -43.63 -8.17
CA THR A 861 -10.67 -44.09 -8.28
C THR A 861 -11.28 -43.62 -9.58
N LEU A 862 -11.66 -44.58 -10.42
CA LEU A 862 -12.42 -44.37 -11.66
C LEU A 862 -13.91 -44.56 -11.41
N TYR A 863 -14.74 -43.79 -12.12
CA TYR A 863 -16.19 -43.81 -11.99
C TYR A 863 -16.90 -44.56 -13.13
N ASN A 864 -16.18 -45.23 -14.04
CA ASN A 864 -16.78 -45.98 -15.15
C ASN A 864 -17.91 -46.91 -14.68
N GLY A 865 -19.07 -46.81 -15.33
CA GLY A 865 -20.28 -47.56 -14.99
C GLY A 865 -21.04 -47.06 -13.76
N LYS A 866 -20.57 -46.03 -13.05
CA LYS A 866 -21.32 -45.42 -11.94
C LYS A 866 -22.43 -44.52 -12.47
N ARG A 867 -23.58 -44.55 -11.82
CA ARG A 867 -24.75 -43.71 -12.14
C ARG A 867 -24.86 -42.53 -11.19
N PHE A 868 -25.30 -41.39 -11.69
CA PHE A 868 -25.58 -40.21 -10.87
C PHE A 868 -26.73 -39.40 -11.44
N ILE A 869 -27.39 -38.62 -10.59
CA ILE A 869 -28.39 -37.64 -10.97
C ILE A 869 -27.77 -36.26 -10.88
N TYR A 870 -27.86 -35.49 -11.97
CA TYR A 870 -27.48 -34.09 -12.03
C TYR A 870 -28.62 -33.29 -12.67
N ASP A 871 -29.18 -32.36 -11.89
CA ASP A 871 -30.31 -31.53 -12.29
C ASP A 871 -31.50 -32.33 -12.84
N PHE A 872 -31.96 -33.32 -12.06
CA PHE A 872 -33.06 -34.24 -12.37
C PHE A 872 -32.81 -35.23 -13.51
N THR A 873 -31.70 -35.09 -14.23
CA THR A 873 -31.33 -36.00 -15.30
C THR A 873 -30.39 -37.07 -14.75
N GLU A 874 -30.65 -38.32 -15.11
CA GLU A 874 -29.81 -39.45 -14.72
C GLU A 874 -28.76 -39.75 -15.78
N TYR A 875 -27.54 -39.97 -15.35
CA TYR A 875 -26.37 -40.23 -16.18
C TYR A 875 -25.65 -41.50 -15.75
N VAL A 876 -24.99 -42.17 -16.69
CA VAL A 876 -23.98 -43.20 -16.41
C VAL A 876 -22.62 -42.75 -16.93
N VAL A 877 -21.57 -42.90 -16.13
CA VAL A 877 -20.21 -42.57 -16.59
C VAL A 877 -19.74 -43.63 -17.59
N VAL A 878 -19.40 -43.18 -18.79
CA VAL A 878 -18.95 -44.03 -19.89
C VAL A 878 -17.43 -43.93 -20.11
N GLU A 879 -16.82 -42.79 -19.78
CA GLU A 879 -15.37 -42.58 -19.90
C GLU A 879 -14.82 -41.83 -18.67
N ASP A 880 -13.76 -42.39 -18.08
CA ASP A 880 -12.99 -41.82 -16.96
C ASP A 880 -11.54 -42.31 -17.09
N ASP A 881 -10.62 -41.38 -17.37
CA ASP A 881 -9.19 -41.60 -17.52
C ASP A 881 -8.40 -41.29 -16.21
N GLY A 882 -9.10 -41.00 -15.13
CA GLY A 882 -8.52 -40.62 -13.83
C GLY A 882 -8.04 -39.16 -13.76
N THR A 883 -8.42 -38.31 -14.72
CA THR A 883 -8.20 -36.85 -14.69
C THR A 883 -9.40 -36.12 -14.08
N GLU A 884 -9.54 -34.80 -14.26
CA GLU A 884 -10.63 -34.04 -13.62
C GLU A 884 -11.99 -34.24 -14.29
N MET A 885 -11.98 -34.52 -15.59
CA MET A 885 -13.17 -34.64 -16.43
C MET A 885 -13.58 -36.10 -16.57
N ILE A 886 -14.89 -36.33 -16.62
CA ILE A 886 -15.50 -37.61 -16.98
C ILE A 886 -16.55 -37.36 -18.06
N VAL A 887 -16.77 -38.35 -18.92
CA VAL A 887 -17.87 -38.34 -19.89
C VAL A 887 -18.97 -39.27 -19.39
N ALA A 888 -20.20 -38.77 -19.37
CA ALA A 888 -21.35 -39.52 -18.94
C ALA A 888 -22.48 -39.43 -19.99
N GLU A 889 -23.26 -40.49 -20.12
CA GLU A 889 -24.35 -40.60 -21.08
C GLU A 889 -25.70 -40.57 -20.37
N ILE A 890 -26.67 -39.85 -20.92
CA ILE A 890 -28.01 -39.74 -20.33
C ILE A 890 -28.73 -41.09 -20.39
N VAL A 891 -29.26 -41.51 -19.26
CA VAL A 891 -30.07 -42.73 -19.11
C VAL A 891 -31.49 -42.47 -19.62
N ASP A 892 -31.96 -43.32 -20.53
CA ASP A 892 -33.37 -43.35 -20.92
C ASP A 892 -34.14 -44.09 -19.83
N VAL A 893 -34.67 -43.34 -18.86
CA VAL A 893 -35.36 -43.89 -17.69
C VAL A 893 -36.64 -44.64 -18.10
N GLU A 894 -37.35 -44.16 -19.13
CA GLU A 894 -38.58 -44.81 -19.59
C GLU A 894 -38.30 -46.13 -20.32
N ALA A 895 -37.33 -46.14 -21.23
CA ALA A 895 -36.94 -47.35 -21.94
C ALA A 895 -36.29 -48.37 -20.97
N THR A 896 -35.44 -47.91 -20.05
CA THR A 896 -34.81 -48.76 -19.02
C THR A 896 -35.86 -49.45 -18.15
N ASN A 897 -36.91 -48.74 -17.75
CA ASN A 897 -38.01 -49.31 -16.95
C ASN A 897 -38.85 -50.32 -17.75
N LYS A 898 -38.99 -50.15 -19.07
CA LYS A 898 -39.74 -51.05 -19.95
C LYS A 898 -38.98 -52.33 -20.29
N THR A 899 -37.67 -52.25 -20.51
CA THR A 899 -36.84 -53.39 -20.91
C THR A 899 -36.23 -54.15 -19.74
N GLY A 900 -36.18 -53.54 -18.54
CA GLY A 900 -35.49 -54.09 -17.38
C GLY A 900 -33.96 -54.07 -17.48
N SER A 901 -33.41 -53.45 -18.53
CA SER A 901 -31.98 -53.33 -18.81
C SER A 901 -31.62 -51.86 -19.04
N LEU A 902 -30.43 -51.43 -18.62
CA LEU A 902 -30.01 -50.03 -18.75
C LEU A 902 -29.99 -49.61 -20.24
N GLN A 903 -30.82 -48.65 -20.60
CA GLN A 903 -30.87 -48.03 -21.92
C GLN A 903 -30.33 -46.61 -21.85
N LEU A 904 -29.51 -46.25 -22.83
CA LEU A 904 -28.88 -44.93 -22.92
C LEU A 904 -29.39 -44.22 -24.17
N THR A 905 -29.49 -42.90 -24.07
CA THR A 905 -30.05 -42.06 -25.14
C THR A 905 -29.08 -41.79 -26.30
N GLY A 906 -27.79 -42.14 -26.15
CA GLY A 906 -26.72 -41.70 -27.07
C GLY A 906 -26.19 -40.29 -26.80
N VAL A 907 -26.83 -39.51 -25.93
CA VAL A 907 -26.43 -38.13 -25.63
C VAL A 907 -25.38 -38.12 -24.52
N ARG A 908 -24.16 -37.68 -24.86
CA ARG A 908 -23.01 -37.64 -23.96
C ARG A 908 -22.72 -36.22 -23.49
N GLU A 909 -22.39 -36.08 -22.21
CA GLU A 909 -22.00 -34.83 -21.57
C GLU A 909 -20.74 -35.01 -20.73
N SER A 910 -19.95 -33.93 -20.62
CA SER A 910 -18.71 -33.93 -19.85
C SER A 910 -18.90 -33.22 -18.51
N PHE A 911 -18.41 -33.83 -17.43
CA PHE A 911 -18.54 -33.30 -16.07
C PHE A 911 -17.19 -33.23 -15.35
N SER A 912 -16.98 -32.15 -14.59
CA SER A 912 -15.89 -32.08 -13.62
C SER A 912 -16.28 -32.84 -12.35
N ILE A 913 -15.43 -33.77 -11.91
CA ILE A 913 -15.64 -34.51 -10.66
C ILE A 913 -15.66 -33.57 -9.45
N THR A 914 -14.79 -32.55 -9.40
CA THR A 914 -14.80 -31.54 -8.34
C THR A 914 -16.12 -30.76 -8.34
N ALA A 915 -16.65 -30.40 -9.52
CA ALA A 915 -17.93 -29.72 -9.61
C ALA A 915 -19.10 -30.62 -9.14
N LEU A 916 -19.13 -31.89 -9.56
CA LEU A 916 -20.13 -32.87 -9.11
C LEU A 916 -20.07 -33.06 -7.59
N LYS A 917 -18.89 -33.28 -7.01
CA LYS A 917 -18.72 -33.39 -5.55
C LYS A 917 -19.21 -32.14 -4.82
N SER A 918 -18.93 -30.95 -5.36
CA SER A 918 -19.41 -29.70 -4.79
C SER A 918 -20.91 -29.50 -4.94
N ALA A 919 -21.54 -29.99 -6.01
CA ALA A 919 -22.99 -29.95 -6.18
C ALA A 919 -23.67 -30.92 -5.20
N PHE A 920 -23.11 -32.12 -5.04
CA PHE A 920 -23.70 -33.21 -4.26
C PHE A 920 -23.61 -32.93 -2.74
N SER A 921 -22.62 -32.13 -2.31
CA SER A 921 -22.49 -31.72 -0.91
C SER A 921 -23.48 -30.63 -0.46
N LYS A 922 -24.21 -29.99 -1.38
CA LYS A 922 -25.14 -28.88 -1.07
C LYS A 922 -26.53 -29.32 -0.56
N GLY A 923 -26.72 -30.61 -0.25
CA GLY A 923 -27.89 -31.10 0.51
C GLY A 923 -29.21 -31.29 -0.28
N GLN A 924 -29.21 -31.11 -1.61
CA GLN A 924 -30.40 -31.39 -2.45
C GLN A 924 -30.31 -32.80 -3.05
N SER A 925 -30.43 -33.83 -2.21
CA SER A 925 -30.19 -35.23 -2.59
C SER A 925 -31.07 -35.76 -3.73
N TRP A 926 -32.27 -35.21 -3.91
CA TRP A 926 -33.19 -35.57 -4.99
C TRP A 926 -32.78 -34.99 -6.35
N ARG A 927 -32.00 -33.90 -6.35
CA ARG A 927 -31.54 -33.19 -7.56
C ARG A 927 -30.10 -33.51 -7.93
N TYR A 928 -29.28 -33.84 -6.92
CA TYR A 928 -27.83 -34.05 -7.07
C TYR A 928 -27.38 -35.21 -6.18
N ARG A 929 -27.10 -36.38 -6.75
CA ARG A 929 -26.62 -37.55 -5.99
C ARG A 929 -25.96 -38.61 -6.87
N TRP A 930 -25.11 -39.44 -6.27
CA TRP A 930 -24.79 -40.74 -6.83
C TRP A 930 -25.98 -41.69 -6.65
N VAL A 931 -26.28 -42.47 -7.68
CA VAL A 931 -27.26 -43.55 -7.64
C VAL A 931 -26.55 -44.81 -7.14
N LYS A 932 -27.18 -45.51 -6.20
CA LYS A 932 -26.59 -46.70 -5.56
C LYS A 932 -26.66 -47.91 -6.47
#